data_AF-A0A8H7W9W6-F1
#
_entry.id   AF-A0A8H7W9W6-F1
#
_cell.length_a   1.000
_cell.length_b   1.000
_cell.length_c   1.000
_cell.angle_alpha   90.00
_cell.angle_beta   90.00
_cell.angle_gamma   90.00
#
_symmetry.space_group_name_H-M   'P 1'
#
loop_
_entity.id
_entity.type
_entity.pdbx_description
1 polymer ?
#
loop_
_entity_poly.entity_id
_entity_poly.type
_entity_poly.pdbx_seq_one_letter_code
_entity_poly.pdbx_strand_id
1 'polypeptide(L)'
;MLLLSILSLISLASAVSPLAGVNIAGSDFGVDIMVLSAWQLPHMQLWRSIKGKAILANANPPFAQLGFSDGAAQMQHFSKDDELNIFRMLSNQQQYSNPKGNNTASSASGTLDVANANKYDLLVKVCLATGAHCAIDIHNYAHFEGKIIGQGGPSNADFANLWSQIATKYANESKAVFGLMNDPHDIPDMKLWAESFQAAVTAIRAAGATTQMFLLPGNDFTGAQTFVSNGSAGNLSTYLDVDGSGQHLECVSNHIEDTFMPLANFLTANKRTAILSETGGGNSPSCLTNVCNMLMFINANPDAYLDYVGWSAGGFDTKYNLTETPFGSAGNFTDQPIVKQCIVGMRTGGGIASQISSKAYKSIPGPEAIVSEESAPATLNFFEPSTLTEPNDIYSHGAIANSAYAPTPATCPASLVRVANGLSSDESAWRTARKYLADDALRTWLEATDPEFDTSGDLPTLGLSISGGAYRALLTGAGVIQAMDSRDSSVSTSGLYQAITYTSALSGGSWLLSSMADHDFPTISSLLSSQWSSAFNNGLLAPNGILAVFAYAQILSDIKDKESAGFTSTLTDLWARLLSYQLLSGSKGGVASTLSGIQSKSNFISHNTPYPIIAALNTNIRTEACVPDTNASVWEMTPFETGSWGADVNAFTPSKYLGSSPNGTCFTGFDNLGFVLGTSSHIFNDLAAIYSSLAPALDTFCTASLGLADTSDLGEAITALETLFPSLTEDLAEAIDAFYALYPNPFYGLSSASGVSDQETLHMVDGGESGQTSPILPHLIPARNVSLLIVNDNNGDDASLPAYPNGTAIYNSYLAAVSARLTRMPVVPSPESYLANYTSGKPIFFGCNDPSVTTLVWVPNRADTYESGIATFTMQTSKTVTAALIANGNSVMSRDNSKEWAQCLGCAILDAGSLDVPDSCMVCFEEYCYRT
;
A
#
# COMPACT_ATOMS: atom_id res chain seq x y z
N MET A 1 36.13 -1.14 -9.72
CA MET A 1 36.34 -1.96 -10.93
C MET A 1 35.11 -2.86 -11.15
N LEU A 2 33.93 -2.24 -11.33
CA LEU A 2 32.63 -2.95 -11.36
C LEU A 2 31.62 -2.21 -12.26
N LEU A 3 32.09 -1.74 -13.41
CA LEU A 3 31.37 -0.84 -14.32
C LEU A 3 31.84 -1.03 -15.78
N LEU A 4 32.32 -2.24 -16.08
CA LEU A 4 33.06 -2.59 -17.30
C LEU A 4 32.51 -3.90 -17.93
N SER A 5 31.23 -4.20 -17.67
CA SER A 5 30.52 -5.41 -18.06
C SER A 5 29.16 -5.12 -18.71
N ILE A 6 28.91 -3.87 -19.12
CA ILE A 6 27.67 -3.41 -19.78
C ILE A 6 28.00 -2.60 -21.05
N LEU A 7 29.04 -3.04 -21.78
CA LEU A 7 29.49 -2.41 -23.04
C LEU A 7 29.80 -3.46 -24.13
N SER A 8 28.87 -4.42 -24.24
CA SER A 8 28.77 -5.39 -25.32
C SER A 8 27.28 -5.69 -25.52
N LEU A 9 26.85 -5.83 -26.78
CA LEU A 9 25.43 -5.86 -27.24
C LEU A 9 24.76 -4.47 -27.23
N ILE A 10 24.01 -4.05 -28.25
CA ILE A 10 23.89 -4.58 -29.63
C ILE A 10 23.67 -3.40 -30.61
N SER A 11 24.07 -3.58 -31.87
CA SER A 11 23.73 -2.64 -32.95
C SER A 11 22.28 -2.85 -33.41
N LEU A 12 21.42 -1.85 -33.27
CA LEU A 12 20.02 -1.89 -33.73
C LEU A 12 19.93 -2.13 -35.25
N ALA A 13 19.70 -3.40 -35.64
CA ALA A 13 19.51 -3.83 -37.01
C ALA A 13 18.64 -5.09 -37.08
N SER A 14 17.35 -4.92 -37.36
CA SER A 14 16.45 -5.92 -37.97
C SER A 14 16.58 -7.37 -37.45
N ALA A 15 16.51 -7.57 -36.14
CA ALA A 15 16.35 -8.91 -35.56
C ALA A 15 14.90 -9.37 -35.71
N VAL A 16 14.70 -10.59 -36.23
CA VAL A 16 13.39 -11.19 -36.54
C VAL A 16 13.13 -12.36 -35.61
N SER A 17 11.96 -12.36 -34.98
CA SER A 17 11.40 -13.47 -34.20
C SER A 17 11.37 -14.79 -34.99
N PRO A 18 12.05 -15.87 -34.55
CA PRO A 18 11.91 -17.18 -35.18
C PRO A 18 10.53 -17.83 -35.01
N LEU A 19 9.80 -17.53 -33.93
CA LEU A 19 8.47 -18.04 -33.56
C LEU A 19 7.57 -16.89 -33.08
N ALA A 20 6.53 -16.54 -33.83
CA ALA A 20 5.52 -15.59 -33.33
C ALA A 20 4.12 -16.12 -33.61
N GLY A 21 3.18 -15.72 -32.75
CA GLY A 21 1.89 -16.40 -32.64
C GLY A 21 0.88 -15.69 -31.76
N VAL A 22 -0.28 -16.31 -31.63
CA VAL A 22 -1.38 -15.90 -30.76
C VAL A 22 -1.99 -17.11 -30.03
N ASN A 23 -2.64 -16.86 -28.90
CA ASN A 23 -3.42 -17.84 -28.17
C ASN A 23 -4.80 -18.05 -28.83
N ILE A 24 -5.12 -19.31 -29.13
CA ILE A 24 -6.39 -19.76 -29.71
C ILE A 24 -7.23 -20.36 -28.59
N ALA A 25 -7.91 -19.49 -27.84
CA ALA A 25 -8.71 -19.82 -26.68
C ALA A 25 -10.13 -20.28 -27.04
N GLY A 26 -10.92 -20.63 -26.03
CA GLY A 26 -12.32 -21.05 -26.11
C GLY A 26 -12.57 -22.41 -25.46
N SER A 27 -11.65 -23.37 -25.61
CA SER A 27 -11.75 -24.69 -24.96
C SER A 27 -11.52 -24.62 -23.44
N ASP A 28 -10.83 -23.59 -22.98
CA ASP A 28 -10.62 -23.16 -21.59
C ASP A 28 -11.82 -22.45 -20.95
N PHE A 29 -12.79 -21.97 -21.73
CA PHE A 29 -13.87 -21.13 -21.19
C PHE A 29 -14.66 -21.84 -20.08
N GLY A 30 -14.74 -21.18 -18.91
CA GLY A 30 -15.37 -21.73 -17.71
C GLY A 30 -14.43 -22.45 -16.75
N VAL A 31 -13.11 -22.39 -16.93
CA VAL A 31 -12.17 -22.63 -15.82
C VAL A 31 -12.21 -21.45 -14.85
N ASP A 32 -12.20 -21.75 -13.56
CA ASP A 32 -12.27 -20.81 -12.46
C ASP A 32 -10.89 -20.59 -11.79
N ILE A 33 -10.62 -19.36 -11.40
CA ILE A 33 -9.33 -18.84 -10.92
C ILE A 33 -9.40 -18.36 -9.45
N MET A 34 -10.60 -18.26 -8.87
CA MET A 34 -10.81 -17.76 -7.51
C MET A 34 -11.36 -18.83 -6.56
N VAL A 35 -11.37 -18.52 -5.26
CA VAL A 35 -12.18 -19.22 -4.26
C VAL A 35 -12.99 -18.17 -3.51
N LEU A 36 -14.31 -18.33 -3.49
CA LEU A 36 -15.15 -17.70 -2.49
C LEU A 36 -15.44 -18.77 -1.42
N SER A 37 -14.79 -18.65 -0.27
CA SER A 37 -15.05 -19.49 0.90
C SER A 37 -16.50 -19.30 1.36
N ALA A 38 -17.15 -20.38 1.82
CA ALA A 38 -18.62 -20.48 1.80
C ALA A 38 -19.23 -20.89 3.15
N TRP A 39 -19.06 -20.03 4.14
CA TRP A 39 -19.68 -20.03 5.47
C TRP A 39 -19.94 -18.55 5.87
N GLN A 40 -21.03 -18.13 6.54
CA GLN A 40 -22.19 -18.89 7.02
C GLN A 40 -23.49 -18.04 7.09
N LEU A 41 -24.12 -17.70 5.96
CA LEU A 41 -25.46 -17.05 5.93
C LEU A 41 -26.46 -17.77 5.00
N PRO A 42 -27.77 -17.85 5.33
CA PRO A 42 -28.67 -18.83 4.67
C PRO A 42 -29.32 -18.39 3.35
N HIS A 43 -29.17 -17.13 2.92
CA HIS A 43 -30.11 -16.50 1.98
C HIS A 43 -29.55 -15.82 0.71
N MET A 44 -28.28 -16.02 0.35
CA MET A 44 -27.78 -15.66 -0.99
C MET A 44 -27.23 -16.87 -1.76
N GLN A 45 -27.87 -17.18 -2.89
CA GLN A 45 -27.35 -18.15 -3.88
C GLN A 45 -26.36 -17.46 -4.82
N LEU A 46 -25.19 -17.11 -4.29
CA LEU A 46 -24.02 -16.76 -5.12
C LEU A 46 -23.24 -18.05 -5.46
N TRP A 47 -22.60 -18.05 -6.62
CA TRP A 47 -22.00 -19.26 -7.20
C TRP A 47 -20.70 -19.61 -6.45
N ARG A 48 -20.58 -20.85 -5.99
CA ARG A 48 -19.37 -21.33 -5.28
C ARG A 48 -18.20 -21.47 -6.25
N SER A 49 -17.34 -20.45 -6.24
CA SER A 49 -16.09 -20.39 -7.02
C SER A 49 -15.00 -21.27 -6.38
N ILE A 50 -14.23 -21.98 -7.20
CA ILE A 50 -13.23 -22.99 -6.80
C ILE A 50 -12.05 -23.01 -7.79
N LYS A 51 -10.83 -22.64 -7.35
CA LYS A 51 -9.59 -22.62 -8.15
C LYS A 51 -9.36 -23.91 -8.96
N GLY A 52 -9.05 -23.77 -10.25
CA GLY A 52 -8.77 -24.90 -11.15
C GLY A 52 -9.96 -25.84 -11.37
N LYS A 53 -11.20 -25.36 -11.17
CA LYS A 53 -12.43 -26.06 -11.52
C LYS A 53 -12.90 -25.65 -12.91
N ALA A 54 -13.28 -26.60 -13.75
CA ALA A 54 -13.84 -26.30 -15.08
C ALA A 54 -15.34 -26.62 -15.18
N ILE A 55 -16.15 -25.61 -15.48
CA ILE A 55 -17.57 -25.76 -15.83
C ILE A 55 -17.65 -26.15 -17.31
N LEU A 56 -17.60 -27.47 -17.57
CA LEU A 56 -17.48 -28.04 -18.92
C LEU A 56 -18.60 -27.66 -19.90
N ALA A 57 -19.73 -27.14 -19.41
CA ALA A 57 -20.83 -26.62 -20.23
C ALA A 57 -20.55 -25.23 -20.84
N ASN A 58 -19.59 -24.49 -20.30
CA ASN A 58 -19.22 -23.14 -20.76
C ASN A 58 -18.11 -23.17 -21.82
N ALA A 59 -17.47 -24.32 -22.04
CA ALA A 59 -16.38 -24.47 -22.99
C ALA A 59 -16.87 -24.25 -24.43
N ASN A 60 -16.20 -23.35 -25.14
CA ASN A 60 -16.50 -22.83 -26.48
C ASN A 60 -15.38 -23.25 -27.46
N PRO A 61 -15.21 -24.56 -27.77
CA PRO A 61 -14.13 -25.04 -28.63
C PRO A 61 -14.27 -24.42 -30.04
N PRO A 62 -13.26 -23.66 -30.53
CA PRO A 62 -13.43 -22.74 -31.67
C PRO A 62 -13.48 -23.45 -33.03
N PHE A 63 -14.62 -24.09 -33.30
CA PHE A 63 -14.97 -24.69 -34.60
C PHE A 63 -16.36 -24.24 -35.08
N ALA A 64 -16.42 -23.65 -36.27
CA ALA A 64 -17.67 -23.38 -36.98
C ALA A 64 -18.55 -24.62 -37.16
N GLN A 65 -17.95 -25.81 -37.27
CA GLN A 65 -18.63 -27.10 -37.41
C GLN A 65 -19.41 -27.51 -36.14
N LEU A 66 -19.10 -26.92 -34.98
CA LEU A 66 -19.81 -27.11 -33.72
C LEU A 66 -20.76 -25.94 -33.40
N GLY A 67 -20.86 -24.94 -34.29
CA GLY A 67 -21.65 -23.71 -34.07
C GLY A 67 -20.90 -22.58 -33.36
N PHE A 68 -19.58 -22.71 -33.20
CA PHE A 68 -18.71 -21.76 -32.50
C PHE A 68 -17.86 -20.91 -33.48
N SER A 69 -16.91 -20.12 -32.98
CA SER A 69 -16.02 -19.33 -33.84
C SER A 69 -15.14 -20.21 -34.74
N ASP A 70 -14.64 -19.66 -35.85
CA ASP A 70 -13.80 -20.42 -36.78
C ASP A 70 -12.30 -20.25 -36.46
N GLY A 71 -11.84 -20.90 -35.39
CA GLY A 71 -10.42 -20.91 -35.00
C GLY A 71 -9.53 -21.56 -36.06
N ALA A 72 -10.08 -22.44 -36.90
CA ALA A 72 -9.37 -23.05 -38.01
C ALA A 72 -9.05 -22.05 -39.12
N ALA A 73 -10.03 -21.23 -39.50
CA ALA A 73 -9.83 -20.17 -40.48
C ALA A 73 -8.98 -19.01 -39.92
N GLN A 74 -9.04 -18.73 -38.61
CA GLN A 74 -8.14 -17.77 -37.94
C GLN A 74 -6.68 -18.22 -38.02
N MET A 75 -6.35 -19.45 -37.59
CA MET A 75 -4.97 -19.98 -37.70
C MET A 75 -4.47 -20.04 -39.15
N GLN A 76 -5.35 -20.32 -40.13
CA GLN A 76 -4.99 -20.28 -41.54
C GLN A 76 -4.70 -18.85 -42.05
N HIS A 77 -5.43 -17.84 -41.57
CA HIS A 77 -5.15 -16.43 -41.87
C HIS A 77 -3.79 -16.02 -41.30
N PHE A 78 -3.66 -16.07 -39.97
CA PHE A 78 -2.45 -15.69 -39.25
C PHE A 78 -1.18 -16.37 -39.78
N SER A 79 -1.25 -17.65 -40.18
CA SER A 79 -0.08 -18.38 -40.66
C SER A 79 0.26 -18.14 -42.13
N LYS A 80 -0.74 -17.86 -42.98
CA LYS A 80 -0.55 -17.72 -44.43
C LYS A 80 -0.37 -16.27 -44.88
N ASP A 81 -1.11 -15.35 -44.25
CA ASP A 81 -1.18 -13.95 -44.64
C ASP A 81 -0.26 -13.07 -43.77
N ASP A 82 -0.05 -13.47 -42.51
CA ASP A 82 0.71 -12.72 -41.50
C ASP A 82 1.97 -13.47 -40.98
N GLU A 83 2.31 -14.59 -41.64
CA GLU A 83 3.49 -15.44 -41.42
C GLU A 83 3.67 -16.03 -39.99
N LEU A 84 2.66 -15.99 -39.13
CA LEU A 84 2.73 -16.53 -37.76
C LEU A 84 2.90 -18.06 -37.78
N ASN A 85 3.72 -18.58 -36.87
CA ASN A 85 4.22 -19.96 -36.92
C ASN A 85 4.32 -20.65 -35.55
N ILE A 86 3.70 -20.09 -34.52
CA ILE A 86 3.30 -20.82 -33.32
C ILE A 86 1.87 -20.46 -32.95
N PHE A 87 1.08 -21.42 -32.48
CA PHE A 87 -0.22 -21.19 -31.86
C PHE A 87 -0.29 -21.95 -30.54
N ARG A 88 -0.85 -21.32 -29.51
CA ARG A 88 -1.10 -21.95 -28.22
C ARG A 88 -2.59 -22.20 -28.04
N MET A 89 -2.94 -23.42 -27.67
CA MET A 89 -4.30 -23.94 -27.69
C MET A 89 -4.66 -24.43 -26.30
N LEU A 90 -5.57 -23.74 -25.63
CA LEU A 90 -5.89 -23.99 -24.23
C LEU A 90 -6.96 -25.07 -24.08
N SER A 91 -6.83 -25.92 -23.06
CA SER A 91 -7.85 -26.90 -22.64
C SER A 91 -7.65 -27.26 -21.17
N ASN A 92 -8.69 -27.72 -20.48
CA ASN A 92 -8.60 -28.07 -19.05
C ASN A 92 -8.58 -29.59 -18.79
N GLN A 93 -7.95 -29.98 -17.70
CA GLN A 93 -7.80 -31.36 -17.23
C GLN A 93 -9.15 -32.08 -17.09
N GLN A 94 -10.21 -31.38 -16.65
CA GLN A 94 -11.56 -31.93 -16.54
C GLN A 94 -12.17 -32.34 -17.89
N GLN A 95 -11.81 -31.69 -19.02
CA GLN A 95 -12.22 -32.18 -20.35
C GLN A 95 -11.68 -33.57 -20.63
N TYR A 96 -10.45 -33.85 -20.17
CA TYR A 96 -9.79 -35.13 -20.36
C TYR A 96 -10.25 -36.21 -19.36
N SER A 97 -10.61 -35.89 -18.12
CA SER A 97 -10.91 -36.91 -17.10
C SER A 97 -12.40 -37.24 -16.89
N ASN A 98 -13.33 -36.53 -17.54
CA ASN A 98 -14.77 -36.68 -17.30
C ASN A 98 -15.45 -37.81 -18.11
N PRO A 99 -15.97 -38.89 -17.48
CA PRO A 99 -16.81 -39.87 -18.17
C PRO A 99 -18.18 -39.26 -18.55
N LYS A 100 -18.60 -39.49 -19.80
CA LYS A 100 -19.85 -38.95 -20.40
C LYS A 100 -21.05 -38.87 -19.45
N GLY A 101 -21.51 -37.64 -19.20
CA GLY A 101 -22.86 -37.36 -18.68
C GLY A 101 -22.93 -36.43 -17.46
N ASN A 102 -21.78 -36.09 -16.86
CA ASN A 102 -21.73 -35.22 -15.67
C ASN A 102 -21.12 -33.84 -16.01
N ASN A 103 -21.57 -32.78 -15.35
CA ASN A 103 -21.08 -31.41 -15.63
C ASN A 103 -19.79 -31.02 -14.88
N THR A 104 -19.22 -31.95 -14.10
CA THR A 104 -17.97 -31.81 -13.34
C THR A 104 -17.21 -33.14 -13.36
N ALA A 105 -15.89 -33.11 -13.47
CA ALA A 105 -15.06 -34.31 -13.38
C ALA A 105 -14.67 -34.55 -11.92
N SER A 106 -15.16 -35.62 -11.31
CA SER A 106 -14.90 -35.92 -9.89
C SER A 106 -13.57 -36.66 -9.63
N SER A 107 -12.68 -36.74 -10.62
CA SER A 107 -11.32 -37.25 -10.44
C SER A 107 -10.36 -36.71 -11.51
N ALA A 108 -9.08 -36.59 -11.13
CA ALA A 108 -7.96 -36.34 -12.03
C ALA A 108 -7.32 -37.65 -12.57
N SER A 109 -7.64 -38.81 -11.96
CA SER A 109 -7.07 -40.12 -12.28
C SER A 109 -7.89 -40.86 -13.37
N GLY A 110 -7.25 -41.39 -14.41
CA GLY A 110 -7.92 -42.30 -15.35
C GLY A 110 -7.41 -42.26 -16.79
N THR A 111 -8.17 -42.88 -17.68
CA THR A 111 -7.97 -42.80 -19.14
C THR A 111 -8.66 -41.56 -19.70
N LEU A 112 -8.07 -40.91 -20.73
CA LEU A 112 -8.71 -39.75 -21.38
C LEU A 112 -10.11 -40.08 -21.92
N ASP A 113 -11.11 -39.22 -21.70
CA ASP A 113 -12.41 -39.34 -22.37
C ASP A 113 -12.24 -39.14 -23.88
N VAL A 114 -12.54 -40.20 -24.61
CA VAL A 114 -12.33 -40.28 -26.07
C VAL A 114 -13.19 -39.27 -26.83
N ALA A 115 -14.32 -38.82 -26.29
CA ALA A 115 -15.16 -37.84 -27.00
C ALA A 115 -14.59 -36.42 -26.90
N ASN A 116 -14.17 -35.98 -25.71
CA ASN A 116 -13.57 -34.66 -25.52
C ASN A 116 -12.13 -34.59 -26.05
N ALA A 117 -11.31 -35.62 -25.80
CA ALA A 117 -9.94 -35.69 -26.33
C ALA A 117 -9.88 -35.77 -27.86
N ASN A 118 -10.99 -36.10 -28.54
CA ASN A 118 -11.12 -36.00 -30.00
C ASN A 118 -11.61 -34.62 -30.48
N LYS A 119 -12.35 -33.85 -29.67
CA LYS A 119 -12.68 -32.44 -30.00
C LYS A 119 -11.41 -31.57 -29.99
N TYR A 120 -10.61 -31.69 -28.93
CA TYR A 120 -9.39 -30.88 -28.81
C TYR A 120 -8.31 -31.32 -29.83
N ASP A 121 -8.19 -32.61 -30.11
CA ASP A 121 -7.32 -33.14 -31.18
C ASP A 121 -7.64 -32.60 -32.58
N LEU A 122 -8.89 -32.21 -32.84
CA LEU A 122 -9.23 -31.49 -34.06
C LEU A 122 -8.51 -30.12 -34.13
N LEU A 123 -8.30 -29.46 -32.99
CA LEU A 123 -7.64 -28.15 -32.90
C LEU A 123 -6.14 -28.31 -33.13
N VAL A 124 -5.53 -29.29 -32.45
CA VAL A 124 -4.12 -29.66 -32.62
C VAL A 124 -3.82 -30.03 -34.07
N LYS A 125 -4.67 -30.85 -34.72
CA LYS A 125 -4.50 -31.23 -36.13
C LYS A 125 -4.67 -30.08 -37.09
N VAL A 126 -5.61 -29.17 -36.84
CA VAL A 126 -5.80 -27.95 -37.64
C VAL A 126 -4.58 -27.04 -37.51
N CYS A 127 -4.07 -26.84 -36.29
CA CYS A 127 -2.82 -26.11 -36.06
C CYS A 127 -1.65 -26.75 -36.81
N LEU A 128 -1.42 -28.06 -36.65
CA LEU A 128 -0.31 -28.77 -37.31
C LEU A 128 -0.41 -28.71 -38.85
N ALA A 129 -1.64 -28.67 -39.40
CA ALA A 129 -1.87 -28.53 -40.83
C ALA A 129 -1.52 -27.15 -41.41
N THR A 130 -1.40 -26.10 -40.59
CA THR A 130 -0.80 -24.82 -41.03
C THR A 130 0.71 -24.92 -41.22
N GLY A 131 1.37 -25.84 -40.52
CA GLY A 131 2.82 -25.91 -40.40
C GLY A 131 3.40 -25.08 -39.25
N ALA A 132 2.58 -24.44 -38.42
CA ALA A 132 3.01 -23.83 -37.16
C ALA A 132 3.49 -24.86 -36.12
N HIS A 133 4.19 -24.38 -35.08
CA HIS A 133 4.31 -25.06 -33.80
C HIS A 133 2.99 -24.97 -33.02
N CYS A 134 2.65 -26.02 -32.29
CA CYS A 134 1.33 -26.18 -31.69
C CYS A 134 1.47 -26.50 -30.20
N ALA A 135 1.37 -25.46 -29.36
CA ALA A 135 1.46 -25.59 -27.91
C ALA A 135 0.13 -26.10 -27.35
N ILE A 136 0.17 -27.33 -26.82
CA ILE A 136 -0.91 -27.99 -26.12
C ILE A 136 -0.83 -27.55 -24.66
N ASP A 137 -1.78 -26.73 -24.22
CA ASP A 137 -1.77 -26.12 -22.89
C ASP A 137 -2.85 -26.68 -21.97
N ILE A 138 -2.48 -27.02 -20.73
CA ILE A 138 -3.41 -27.47 -19.68
C ILE A 138 -3.74 -26.31 -18.75
N HIS A 139 -4.86 -25.65 -19.05
CA HIS A 139 -5.29 -24.40 -18.45
C HIS A 139 -6.01 -24.63 -17.11
N ASN A 140 -5.23 -24.89 -16.06
CA ASN A 140 -5.72 -25.31 -14.73
C ASN A 140 -5.04 -24.64 -13.53
N TYR A 141 -4.10 -23.70 -13.71
CA TYR A 141 -3.47 -22.95 -12.61
C TYR A 141 -2.75 -23.83 -11.56
N ALA A 142 -2.25 -25.00 -11.98
CA ALA A 142 -1.77 -26.12 -11.15
C ALA A 142 -2.79 -26.71 -10.14
N HIS A 143 -4.06 -26.30 -10.23
CA HIS A 143 -5.15 -26.71 -9.36
C HIS A 143 -6.13 -27.66 -10.07
N PHE A 144 -6.71 -28.58 -9.30
CA PHE A 144 -7.85 -29.41 -9.73
C PHE A 144 -8.91 -29.44 -8.62
N GLU A 145 -10.11 -28.92 -8.90
CA GLU A 145 -11.22 -28.79 -7.94
C GLU A 145 -10.77 -28.18 -6.58
N GLY A 146 -9.99 -27.10 -6.62
CA GLY A 146 -9.56 -26.32 -5.46
C GLY A 146 -8.30 -26.81 -4.77
N LYS A 147 -7.56 -27.75 -5.36
CA LYS A 147 -6.39 -28.39 -4.73
C LYS A 147 -5.18 -28.50 -5.65
N ILE A 148 -3.99 -28.22 -5.13
CA ILE A 148 -2.74 -28.12 -5.89
C ILE A 148 -2.15 -29.50 -6.21
N ILE A 149 -1.75 -29.70 -7.46
CA ILE A 149 -1.11 -30.94 -7.93
C ILE A 149 0.22 -31.18 -7.20
N GLY A 150 0.37 -32.37 -6.61
CA GLY A 150 1.49 -32.75 -5.76
C GLY A 150 1.40 -32.23 -4.32
N GLN A 151 0.52 -31.26 -4.04
CA GLN A 151 0.45 -30.51 -2.77
C GLN A 151 -0.99 -30.51 -2.23
N GLY A 152 -1.51 -31.70 -1.92
CA GLY A 152 -2.84 -31.93 -1.33
C GLY A 152 -3.99 -32.16 -2.34
N GLY A 153 -3.72 -31.94 -3.63
CA GLY A 153 -4.58 -32.28 -4.77
C GLY A 153 -4.21 -33.59 -5.47
N PRO A 154 -4.34 -33.68 -6.80
CA PRO A 154 -3.92 -34.87 -7.58
C PRO A 154 -2.45 -35.21 -7.36
N SER A 155 -2.08 -36.48 -7.46
CA SER A 155 -0.69 -36.89 -7.29
C SER A 155 0.16 -36.60 -8.53
N ASN A 156 1.48 -36.56 -8.34
CA ASN A 156 2.44 -36.46 -9.46
C ASN A 156 2.29 -37.64 -10.44
N ALA A 157 1.78 -38.80 -9.98
CA ALA A 157 1.46 -39.93 -10.84
C ALA A 157 0.20 -39.71 -11.69
N ASP A 158 -0.83 -39.04 -11.18
CA ASP A 158 -2.03 -38.67 -11.95
C ASP A 158 -1.70 -37.67 -13.05
N PHE A 159 -0.91 -36.64 -12.70
CA PHE A 159 -0.42 -35.62 -13.63
C PHE A 159 0.52 -36.22 -14.70
N ALA A 160 1.43 -37.11 -14.31
CA ALA A 160 2.26 -37.87 -15.24
C ALA A 160 1.44 -38.81 -16.15
N ASN A 161 0.35 -39.40 -15.64
CA ASN A 161 -0.55 -40.26 -16.42
C ASN A 161 -1.40 -39.47 -17.44
N LEU A 162 -1.85 -38.26 -17.11
CA LEU A 162 -2.46 -37.33 -18.08
C LEU A 162 -1.47 -37.06 -19.22
N TRP A 163 -0.27 -36.62 -18.87
CA TRP A 163 0.75 -36.21 -19.83
C TRP A 163 1.31 -37.37 -20.66
N SER A 164 1.43 -38.57 -20.10
CA SER A 164 1.78 -39.80 -20.84
C SER A 164 0.80 -40.09 -21.98
N GLN A 165 -0.51 -39.94 -21.74
CA GLN A 165 -1.54 -40.22 -22.73
C GLN A 165 -1.59 -39.15 -23.84
N ILE A 166 -1.39 -37.87 -23.48
CA ILE A 166 -1.26 -36.78 -24.46
C ILE A 166 0.01 -36.98 -25.31
N ALA A 167 1.13 -37.30 -24.68
CA ALA A 167 2.40 -37.58 -25.37
C ALA A 167 2.31 -38.77 -26.32
N THR A 168 1.69 -39.88 -25.89
CA THR A 168 1.47 -41.08 -26.74
C THR A 168 0.74 -40.73 -28.04
N LYS A 169 -0.15 -39.73 -28.02
CA LYS A 169 -0.92 -39.28 -29.19
C LYS A 169 -0.10 -38.41 -30.15
N TYR A 170 0.85 -37.62 -29.64
CA TYR A 170 1.60 -36.62 -30.43
C TYR A 170 3.12 -36.89 -30.51
N ALA A 171 3.60 -38.05 -30.08
CA ALA A 171 5.03 -38.39 -30.01
C ALA A 171 5.79 -38.26 -31.33
N ASN A 172 5.11 -38.49 -32.47
CA ASN A 172 5.70 -38.36 -33.81
C ASN A 172 5.55 -36.94 -34.40
N GLU A 173 4.73 -36.08 -33.79
CA GLU A 173 4.48 -34.72 -34.25
C GLU A 173 5.56 -33.78 -33.70
N SER A 174 6.66 -33.62 -34.43
CA SER A 174 7.82 -32.80 -33.99
C SER A 174 7.50 -31.30 -33.79
N LYS A 175 6.37 -30.82 -34.31
CA LYS A 175 5.86 -29.45 -34.10
C LYS A 175 4.89 -29.31 -32.92
N ALA A 176 4.49 -30.41 -32.28
CA ALA A 176 3.78 -30.34 -31.01
C ALA A 176 4.72 -29.78 -29.92
N VAL A 177 4.15 -28.96 -29.05
CA VAL A 177 4.83 -28.33 -27.91
C VAL A 177 3.97 -28.59 -26.67
N PHE A 178 4.58 -28.96 -25.55
CA PHE A 178 3.83 -29.39 -24.35
C PHE A 178 3.83 -28.30 -23.27
N GLY A 179 2.74 -27.54 -23.20
CA GLY A 179 2.36 -26.61 -22.13
C GLY A 179 1.89 -27.35 -20.89
N LEU A 180 2.82 -27.65 -19.98
CA LEU A 180 2.57 -28.58 -18.88
C LEU A 180 1.44 -28.13 -17.94
N MET A 181 1.25 -26.81 -17.81
CA MET A 181 0.20 -26.15 -17.04
C MET A 181 0.09 -24.68 -17.52
N ASN A 182 -1.06 -24.02 -17.33
CA ASN A 182 -1.14 -22.56 -17.36
C ASN A 182 -0.89 -21.97 -15.97
N ASP A 183 -0.15 -20.87 -15.90
CA ASP A 183 -0.09 -19.90 -14.79
C ASP A 183 -0.33 -20.46 -13.37
N PRO A 184 0.54 -21.36 -12.86
CA PRO A 184 0.52 -21.73 -11.45
C PRO A 184 0.65 -20.49 -10.54
N HIS A 185 -0.17 -20.45 -9.50
CA HIS A 185 -0.17 -19.40 -8.48
C HIS A 185 -0.47 -20.00 -7.11
N ASP A 186 -0.17 -19.25 -6.04
CA ASP A 186 -0.32 -19.67 -4.64
C ASP A 186 0.39 -20.99 -4.29
N ILE A 187 1.44 -21.36 -5.03
CA ILE A 187 2.15 -22.64 -4.85
C ILE A 187 3.03 -22.58 -3.58
N PRO A 188 2.76 -23.37 -2.52
CA PRO A 188 3.48 -23.25 -1.25
C PRO A 188 4.93 -23.73 -1.31
N ASP A 189 5.20 -24.85 -1.99
CA ASP A 189 6.56 -25.33 -2.24
C ASP A 189 6.83 -25.51 -3.74
N MET A 190 7.67 -24.64 -4.30
CA MET A 190 8.10 -24.71 -5.70
C MET A 190 8.99 -25.91 -6.01
N LYS A 191 9.60 -26.57 -5.02
CA LYS A 191 10.35 -27.83 -5.23
C LYS A 191 9.40 -28.99 -5.50
N LEU A 192 8.33 -29.11 -4.71
CA LEU A 192 7.30 -30.14 -4.92
C LEU A 192 6.59 -29.94 -6.28
N TRP A 193 6.41 -28.69 -6.71
CA TRP A 193 5.89 -28.39 -8.05
C TRP A 193 6.91 -28.69 -9.17
N ALA A 194 8.21 -28.45 -8.96
CA ALA A 194 9.26 -28.90 -9.86
C ALA A 194 9.33 -30.44 -9.98
N GLU A 195 9.06 -31.18 -8.90
CA GLU A 195 8.90 -32.64 -8.93
C GLU A 195 7.67 -33.07 -9.76
N SER A 196 6.55 -32.33 -9.69
CA SER A 196 5.38 -32.56 -10.56
C SER A 196 5.74 -32.41 -12.03
N PHE A 197 6.53 -31.40 -12.41
CA PHE A 197 7.05 -31.28 -13.79
C PHE A 197 8.01 -32.40 -14.14
N GLN A 198 8.95 -32.76 -13.26
CA GLN A 198 9.90 -33.83 -13.55
C GLN A 198 9.17 -35.16 -13.78
N ALA A 199 8.08 -35.44 -13.04
CA ALA A 199 7.22 -36.59 -13.30
C ALA A 199 6.54 -36.52 -14.68
N ALA A 200 5.93 -35.39 -15.03
CA ALA A 200 5.30 -35.19 -16.35
C ALA A 200 6.30 -35.29 -17.51
N VAL A 201 7.43 -34.58 -17.46
CA VAL A 201 8.52 -34.62 -18.45
C VAL A 201 9.03 -36.05 -18.64
N THR A 202 9.26 -36.78 -17.55
CA THR A 202 9.72 -38.18 -17.60
C THR A 202 8.70 -39.07 -18.31
N ALA A 203 7.41 -38.92 -17.98
CA ALA A 203 6.34 -39.68 -18.61
C ALA A 203 6.17 -39.35 -20.11
N ILE A 204 6.29 -38.07 -20.50
CA ILE A 204 6.20 -37.63 -21.90
C ILE A 204 7.35 -38.22 -22.73
N ARG A 205 8.60 -38.17 -22.20
CA ARG A 205 9.75 -38.80 -22.88
C ARG A 205 9.63 -40.33 -22.92
N ALA A 206 9.12 -40.96 -21.87
CA ALA A 206 8.87 -42.41 -21.83
C ALA A 206 7.79 -42.87 -22.82
N ALA A 207 6.80 -42.03 -23.11
CA ALA A 207 5.79 -42.24 -24.16
C ALA A 207 6.33 -42.06 -25.60
N GLY A 208 7.64 -41.83 -25.77
CA GLY A 208 8.31 -41.74 -27.07
C GLY A 208 8.42 -40.33 -27.66
N ALA A 209 7.76 -39.33 -27.06
CA ALA A 209 7.77 -37.94 -27.52
C ALA A 209 9.12 -37.28 -27.20
N THR A 210 10.13 -37.55 -28.02
CA THR A 210 11.55 -37.28 -27.74
C THR A 210 12.11 -36.01 -28.36
N THR A 211 11.42 -35.40 -29.33
CA THR A 211 11.90 -34.24 -30.10
C THR A 211 11.22 -32.93 -29.73
N GLN A 212 10.07 -33.01 -29.09
CA GLN A 212 9.19 -31.88 -28.77
C GLN A 212 9.77 -30.97 -27.68
N MET A 213 9.43 -29.68 -27.78
CA MET A 213 9.70 -28.67 -26.76
C MET A 213 8.74 -28.82 -25.55
N PHE A 214 9.27 -28.61 -24.36
CA PHE A 214 8.49 -28.45 -23.13
C PHE A 214 8.38 -26.98 -22.79
N LEU A 215 7.19 -26.59 -22.33
CA LEU A 215 6.93 -25.34 -21.65
C LEU A 215 6.68 -25.69 -20.18
N LEU A 216 7.65 -25.39 -19.32
CA LEU A 216 7.63 -25.64 -17.88
C LEU A 216 7.29 -24.32 -17.19
N PRO A 217 6.12 -24.09 -16.56
CA PRO A 217 5.72 -22.80 -15.97
C PRO A 217 6.07 -22.59 -14.49
N GLY A 218 6.29 -21.34 -14.06
CA GLY A 218 6.55 -20.94 -12.67
C GLY A 218 5.35 -20.67 -11.75
N ASN A 219 5.61 -20.10 -10.58
CA ASN A 219 4.63 -19.50 -9.66
C ASN A 219 4.21 -18.08 -10.12
N ASP A 220 3.39 -17.39 -9.33
CA ASP A 220 2.93 -16.01 -9.54
C ASP A 220 2.33 -15.78 -10.95
N PHE A 221 1.49 -16.71 -11.40
CA PHE A 221 0.92 -16.73 -12.75
C PHE A 221 1.98 -16.73 -13.87
N THR A 222 3.16 -17.29 -13.60
CA THR A 222 4.38 -17.19 -14.41
C THR A 222 4.88 -15.77 -14.72
N GLY A 223 4.51 -14.78 -13.91
CA GLY A 223 4.92 -13.38 -14.07
C GLY A 223 6.42 -13.22 -14.22
N ALA A 224 6.90 -12.65 -15.34
CA ALA A 224 8.33 -12.59 -15.66
C ALA A 224 9.17 -11.78 -14.66
N GLN A 225 8.54 -10.89 -13.88
CA GLN A 225 9.21 -10.00 -12.93
C GLN A 225 9.68 -10.72 -11.67
N THR A 226 8.82 -11.53 -11.02
CA THR A 226 9.18 -12.31 -9.82
C THR A 226 9.87 -13.62 -10.16
N PHE A 227 10.02 -13.92 -11.44
CA PHE A 227 10.33 -15.22 -12.00
C PHE A 227 11.63 -15.90 -11.53
N VAL A 228 12.62 -15.09 -11.17
CA VAL A 228 13.89 -15.55 -10.60
C VAL A 228 13.82 -15.60 -9.07
N SER A 229 13.18 -14.62 -8.44
CA SER A 229 13.10 -14.49 -6.98
C SER A 229 12.14 -15.47 -6.31
N ASN A 230 11.08 -15.89 -7.00
CA ASN A 230 10.15 -16.93 -6.54
C ASN A 230 10.63 -18.38 -6.82
N GLY A 231 11.82 -18.53 -7.42
CA GLY A 231 12.47 -19.83 -7.66
C GLY A 231 12.01 -20.60 -8.91
N SER A 232 11.30 -19.97 -9.85
CA SER A 232 10.57 -20.68 -10.92
C SER A 232 11.40 -21.19 -12.10
N ALA A 233 12.34 -20.41 -12.64
CA ALA A 233 13.35 -20.84 -13.63
C ALA A 233 12.89 -21.66 -14.90
N GLY A 234 11.64 -21.52 -15.36
CA GLY A 234 11.15 -21.84 -16.72
C GLY A 234 9.80 -21.17 -17.09
N ASN A 235 9.68 -20.69 -18.34
CA ASN A 235 8.50 -20.02 -18.96
C ASN A 235 7.88 -18.80 -18.28
N LEU A 236 7.24 -17.96 -19.09
CA LEU A 236 6.76 -16.63 -18.71
C LEU A 236 5.38 -16.33 -19.32
N SER A 237 4.56 -15.63 -18.56
CA SER A 237 3.39 -14.86 -19.00
C SER A 237 3.57 -13.44 -18.46
N THR A 238 3.26 -12.40 -19.25
CA THR A 238 3.39 -10.99 -18.80
C THR A 238 2.54 -10.06 -19.64
N TYR A 239 1.65 -9.31 -18.98
CA TYR A 239 0.87 -8.25 -19.59
C TYR A 239 1.44 -6.88 -19.23
N LEU A 240 1.14 -5.87 -20.06
CA LEU A 240 1.70 -4.51 -19.95
C LEU A 240 0.66 -3.48 -19.50
N ASP A 241 -0.54 -3.96 -19.19
CA ASP A 241 -1.64 -3.19 -18.65
C ASP A 241 -1.45 -2.90 -17.16
N VAL A 242 -2.35 -2.09 -16.60
CA VAL A 242 -2.06 -1.30 -15.40
C VAL A 242 -1.72 -2.14 -14.15
N ASP A 243 -2.23 -3.36 -14.04
CA ASP A 243 -1.95 -4.36 -13.00
C ASP A 243 -1.24 -5.64 -13.51
N GLY A 244 -0.89 -5.69 -14.81
CA GLY A 244 -0.29 -6.87 -15.45
C GLY A 244 -1.24 -8.09 -15.55
N SER A 245 -2.55 -7.90 -15.39
CA SER A 245 -3.55 -8.98 -15.39
C SER A 245 -4.16 -9.31 -16.77
N GLY A 246 -3.85 -8.51 -17.80
CA GLY A 246 -4.40 -8.71 -19.14
C GLY A 246 -5.90 -8.44 -19.23
N GLN A 247 -6.41 -7.46 -18.48
CA GLN A 247 -7.84 -7.10 -18.44
C GLN A 247 -8.14 -5.66 -18.89
N HIS A 248 -7.17 -4.75 -18.91
CA HIS A 248 -7.40 -3.33 -19.21
C HIS A 248 -7.00 -2.94 -20.65
N LEU A 249 -7.61 -1.85 -21.14
CA LEU A 249 -7.43 -1.38 -22.52
C LEU A 249 -6.15 -0.57 -22.76
N GLU A 250 -5.49 -0.09 -21.71
CA GLU A 250 -4.34 0.83 -21.79
C GLU A 250 -3.12 0.25 -21.08
N CYS A 251 -1.93 0.44 -21.66
CA CYS A 251 -0.67 -0.14 -21.18
C CYS A 251 0.24 0.93 -20.57
N VAL A 252 0.81 0.65 -19.40
CA VAL A 252 1.50 1.67 -18.58
C VAL A 252 3.03 1.63 -18.67
N SER A 253 3.62 0.49 -19.01
CA SER A 253 5.08 0.30 -19.13
C SER A 253 5.41 -0.67 -20.28
N ASN A 254 6.67 -0.69 -20.71
CA ASN A 254 7.22 -1.71 -21.62
C ASN A 254 7.96 -2.85 -20.85
N HIS A 255 8.09 -2.71 -19.54
CA HIS A 255 8.72 -3.66 -18.61
C HIS A 255 10.18 -4.06 -18.93
N ILE A 256 10.90 -3.28 -19.73
CA ILE A 256 12.25 -3.63 -20.17
C ILE A 256 13.25 -3.56 -19.01
N GLU A 257 13.28 -2.47 -18.25
CA GLU A 257 14.34 -2.23 -17.25
C GLU A 257 14.12 -2.99 -15.93
N ASP A 258 12.87 -3.16 -15.52
CA ASP A 258 12.45 -3.81 -14.26
C ASP A 258 12.25 -5.32 -14.37
N THR A 259 11.91 -5.83 -15.56
CA THR A 259 11.49 -7.23 -15.76
C THR A 259 12.37 -7.96 -16.79
N PHE A 260 12.32 -7.56 -18.06
CA PHE A 260 12.93 -8.36 -19.13
C PHE A 260 14.46 -8.26 -19.16
N MET A 261 15.07 -7.12 -18.85
CA MET A 261 16.54 -7.01 -18.79
C MET A 261 17.16 -7.79 -17.60
N PRO A 262 16.65 -7.71 -16.36
CA PRO A 262 17.11 -8.57 -15.26
C PRO A 262 16.99 -10.07 -15.58
N LEU A 263 15.86 -10.48 -16.16
CA LEU A 263 15.60 -11.86 -16.51
C LEU A 263 16.47 -12.35 -17.68
N ALA A 264 16.71 -11.53 -18.70
CA ALA A 264 17.61 -11.87 -19.81
C ALA A 264 19.03 -12.18 -19.30
N ASN A 265 19.55 -11.34 -18.40
CA ASN A 265 20.85 -11.54 -17.76
C ASN A 265 20.89 -12.89 -17.00
N PHE A 266 19.83 -13.25 -16.26
CA PHE A 266 19.75 -14.54 -15.57
C PHE A 266 19.71 -15.72 -16.54
N LEU A 267 18.89 -15.65 -17.60
CA LEU A 267 18.71 -16.71 -18.59
C LEU A 267 20.02 -17.01 -19.32
N THR A 268 20.66 -15.98 -19.90
CA THR A 268 21.94 -16.14 -20.60
C THR A 268 23.07 -16.61 -19.66
N ALA A 269 23.16 -16.09 -18.43
CA ALA A 269 24.17 -16.53 -17.46
C ALA A 269 24.02 -18.01 -17.09
N ASN A 270 22.78 -18.51 -16.99
CA ASN A 270 22.48 -19.92 -16.68
C ASN A 270 22.39 -20.82 -17.93
N LYS A 271 22.59 -20.27 -19.14
CA LYS A 271 22.44 -20.98 -20.44
C LYS A 271 21.06 -21.61 -20.60
N ARG A 272 20.03 -20.88 -20.18
CA ARG A 272 18.61 -21.21 -20.29
C ARG A 272 17.95 -20.23 -21.24
N THR A 273 16.87 -20.66 -21.88
CA THR A 273 16.01 -19.79 -22.67
C THR A 273 14.57 -19.85 -22.16
N ALA A 274 13.81 -18.78 -22.36
CA ALA A 274 12.38 -18.72 -22.03
C ALA A 274 11.54 -18.25 -23.23
N ILE A 275 10.28 -18.67 -23.30
CA ILE A 275 9.28 -18.10 -24.20
C ILE A 275 8.28 -17.29 -23.35
N LEU A 276 7.80 -16.17 -23.91
CA LEU A 276 6.68 -15.40 -23.39
C LEU A 276 5.39 -15.99 -23.97
N SER A 277 4.81 -16.97 -23.27
CA SER A 277 3.69 -17.81 -23.74
C SER A 277 2.31 -17.12 -23.68
N GLU A 278 2.17 -16.09 -22.86
CA GLU A 278 1.08 -15.12 -22.95
C GLU A 278 1.64 -13.70 -22.78
N THR A 279 1.18 -12.79 -23.64
CA THR A 279 1.35 -11.34 -23.48
C THR A 279 0.33 -10.60 -24.31
N GLY A 280 -0.01 -9.36 -23.94
CA GLY A 280 -1.01 -8.59 -24.67
C GLY A 280 -1.26 -7.21 -24.09
N GLY A 281 -2.24 -6.54 -24.68
CA GLY A 281 -2.73 -5.23 -24.31
C GLY A 281 -3.92 -4.84 -25.19
N GLY A 282 -4.68 -3.82 -24.79
CA GLY A 282 -5.77 -3.32 -25.61
C GLY A 282 -5.31 -2.74 -26.94
N ASN A 283 -6.25 -2.56 -27.88
CA ASN A 283 -5.96 -1.97 -29.19
C ASN A 283 -5.82 -0.42 -29.15
N SER A 284 -5.16 0.09 -28.10
CA SER A 284 -4.97 1.51 -27.77
C SER A 284 -3.60 2.05 -28.18
N PRO A 285 -3.43 3.39 -28.33
CA PRO A 285 -2.14 3.99 -28.66
C PRO A 285 -1.02 3.71 -27.65
N SER A 286 -1.37 3.50 -26.36
CA SER A 286 -0.40 3.19 -25.31
C SER A 286 0.16 1.77 -25.46
N CYS A 287 -0.72 0.77 -25.64
CA CYS A 287 -0.31 -0.63 -25.87
C CYS A 287 0.40 -0.81 -27.22
N LEU A 288 -0.05 -0.14 -28.28
CA LEU A 288 0.65 -0.11 -29.58
C LEU A 288 2.07 0.47 -29.50
N THR A 289 2.37 1.27 -28.47
CA THR A 289 3.73 1.75 -28.18
C THR A 289 4.48 0.73 -27.31
N ASN A 290 3.89 0.33 -26.19
CA ASN A 290 4.58 -0.43 -25.15
C ASN A 290 4.81 -1.90 -25.53
N VAL A 291 3.83 -2.59 -26.11
CA VAL A 291 3.98 -3.99 -26.57
C VAL A 291 5.00 -4.07 -27.70
N CYS A 292 4.95 -3.16 -28.67
CA CYS A 292 5.96 -3.06 -29.73
C CYS A 292 7.39 -2.86 -29.18
N ASN A 293 7.57 -2.00 -28.16
CA ASN A 293 8.88 -1.77 -27.54
C ASN A 293 9.39 -3.00 -26.78
N MET A 294 8.52 -3.66 -26.01
CA MET A 294 8.85 -4.91 -25.31
C MET A 294 9.25 -6.01 -26.30
N LEU A 295 8.46 -6.24 -27.35
CA LEU A 295 8.74 -7.26 -28.36
C LEU A 295 10.02 -6.97 -29.17
N MET A 296 10.36 -5.70 -29.37
CA MET A 296 11.68 -5.32 -29.92
C MET A 296 12.83 -5.74 -28.98
N PHE A 297 12.67 -5.60 -27.66
CA PHE A 297 13.65 -6.05 -26.70
C PHE A 297 13.78 -7.58 -26.66
N ILE A 298 12.65 -8.31 -26.72
CA ILE A 298 12.65 -9.78 -26.84
C ILE A 298 13.45 -10.22 -28.07
N ASN A 299 13.13 -9.68 -29.26
CA ASN A 299 13.84 -10.00 -30.51
C ASN A 299 15.33 -9.62 -30.50
N ALA A 300 15.72 -8.61 -29.71
CA ALA A 300 17.12 -8.19 -29.58
C ALA A 300 17.97 -9.10 -28.66
N ASN A 301 17.36 -10.02 -27.90
CA ASN A 301 18.03 -10.87 -26.91
C ASN A 301 17.79 -12.39 -27.15
N PRO A 302 18.11 -12.95 -28.34
CA PRO A 302 17.85 -14.35 -28.68
C PRO A 302 18.68 -15.38 -27.89
N ASP A 303 19.73 -14.94 -27.18
CA ASP A 303 20.50 -15.79 -26.25
C ASP A 303 19.80 -15.97 -24.88
N ALA A 304 18.66 -15.31 -24.66
CA ALA A 304 17.85 -15.39 -23.44
C ALA A 304 16.40 -15.76 -23.76
N TYR A 305 15.80 -15.11 -24.75
CA TYR A 305 14.45 -15.42 -25.19
C TYR A 305 14.46 -16.31 -26.41
N LEU A 306 13.59 -17.32 -26.37
CA LEU A 306 13.10 -17.91 -27.61
C LEU A 306 12.29 -16.83 -28.33
N ASP A 307 11.12 -16.46 -27.79
CA ASP A 307 10.08 -15.74 -28.55
C ASP A 307 8.83 -15.35 -27.73
N TYR A 308 7.75 -14.93 -28.42
CA TYR A 308 6.49 -14.44 -27.85
C TYR A 308 5.22 -15.03 -28.50
N VAL A 309 4.12 -15.07 -27.74
CA VAL A 309 2.77 -15.46 -28.19
C VAL A 309 1.72 -14.49 -27.59
N GLY A 310 0.92 -13.87 -28.46
CA GLY A 310 -0.10 -12.89 -28.11
C GLY A 310 -1.34 -13.48 -27.40
N TRP A 311 -2.10 -12.63 -26.71
CA TRP A 311 -3.38 -12.93 -26.07
C TRP A 311 -4.40 -11.82 -26.41
N SER A 312 -5.59 -12.10 -26.95
CA SER A 312 -6.21 -13.41 -27.26
C SER A 312 -7.08 -13.46 -28.51
N ALA A 313 -7.04 -14.62 -29.19
CA ALA A 313 -7.85 -14.94 -30.37
C ALA A 313 -8.66 -16.24 -30.17
N GLY A 314 -9.23 -16.80 -31.24
CA GLY A 314 -9.99 -18.05 -31.21
C GLY A 314 -11.45 -17.82 -30.79
N GLY A 315 -11.77 -18.14 -29.52
CA GLY A 315 -13.12 -18.10 -28.95
C GLY A 315 -13.61 -16.72 -28.50
N PHE A 316 -12.73 -15.72 -28.41
CA PHE A 316 -13.06 -14.37 -27.94
C PHE A 316 -13.73 -13.50 -29.04
N ASP A 317 -14.65 -12.62 -28.62
CA ASP A 317 -15.24 -11.59 -29.49
C ASP A 317 -14.17 -10.56 -29.89
N THR A 318 -14.28 -10.03 -31.11
CA THR A 318 -13.70 -8.77 -31.62
C THR A 318 -13.89 -7.51 -30.76
N LYS A 319 -14.51 -7.62 -29.57
CA LYS A 319 -14.76 -6.58 -28.58
C LYS A 319 -14.22 -6.89 -27.18
N TYR A 320 -13.60 -8.06 -26.96
CA TYR A 320 -12.87 -8.31 -25.72
C TYR A 320 -11.72 -7.31 -25.59
N ASN A 321 -11.35 -6.92 -24.36
CA ASN A 321 -10.42 -5.79 -24.16
C ASN A 321 -9.05 -6.06 -24.81
N LEU A 322 -8.50 -7.26 -24.64
CA LEU A 322 -7.27 -7.72 -25.27
C LEU A 322 -7.57 -8.60 -26.51
N THR A 323 -8.57 -8.22 -27.31
CA THR A 323 -8.92 -9.02 -28.50
C THR A 323 -7.84 -8.92 -29.60
N GLU A 324 -7.37 -10.09 -30.01
CA GLU A 324 -6.57 -10.35 -31.21
C GLU A 324 -7.41 -11.07 -32.29
N THR A 325 -8.64 -11.51 -31.97
CA THR A 325 -9.57 -12.11 -32.94
C THR A 325 -9.80 -11.18 -34.14
N PRO A 326 -9.49 -11.60 -35.39
CA PRO A 326 -9.55 -10.74 -36.55
C PRO A 326 -10.99 -10.48 -37.00
N PHE A 327 -11.22 -9.28 -37.54
CA PHE A 327 -12.52 -8.90 -38.09
C PHE A 327 -12.82 -9.64 -39.40
N GLY A 328 -14.06 -10.08 -39.61
CA GLY A 328 -14.51 -10.64 -40.88
C GLY A 328 -14.85 -12.14 -40.80
N SER A 329 -14.44 -12.90 -41.82
CA SER A 329 -14.73 -14.34 -41.90
C SER A 329 -13.73 -15.07 -42.81
N ALA A 330 -13.78 -16.40 -42.83
CA ALA A 330 -12.85 -17.26 -43.56
C ALA A 330 -12.59 -16.80 -45.01
N GLY A 331 -11.32 -16.48 -45.32
CA GLY A 331 -10.89 -15.99 -46.63
C GLY A 331 -11.01 -14.48 -46.87
N ASN A 332 -11.57 -13.72 -45.92
CA ASN A 332 -11.58 -12.26 -45.89
C ASN A 332 -11.58 -11.77 -44.42
N PHE A 333 -10.48 -12.05 -43.72
CA PHE A 333 -10.21 -11.52 -42.39
C PHE A 333 -9.40 -10.22 -42.46
N THR A 334 -9.34 -9.49 -41.34
CA THR A 334 -8.50 -8.31 -41.16
C THR A 334 -8.12 -8.20 -39.69
N ASP A 335 -6.82 -8.19 -39.43
CA ASP A 335 -6.22 -8.07 -38.10
C ASP A 335 -6.73 -6.92 -37.23
N GLN A 336 -6.67 -7.18 -35.93
CA GLN A 336 -6.72 -6.15 -34.89
C GLN A 336 -5.46 -5.26 -34.94
N PRO A 337 -5.56 -3.96 -34.59
CA PRO A 337 -4.43 -3.03 -34.58
C PRO A 337 -3.15 -3.58 -33.93
N ILE A 338 -3.24 -4.24 -32.77
CA ILE A 338 -2.09 -4.73 -32.00
C ILE A 338 -1.39 -5.94 -32.64
N VAL A 339 -2.17 -6.85 -33.22
CA VAL A 339 -1.64 -8.00 -33.99
C VAL A 339 -0.81 -7.48 -35.16
N LYS A 340 -1.44 -6.65 -35.99
CA LYS A 340 -0.81 -6.11 -37.21
C LYS A 340 0.43 -5.27 -36.95
N GLN A 341 0.42 -4.44 -35.89
CA GLN A 341 1.47 -3.44 -35.65
C GLN A 341 2.60 -3.94 -34.74
N CYS A 342 2.30 -4.84 -33.81
CA CYS A 342 3.29 -5.35 -32.85
C CYS A 342 3.56 -6.85 -33.02
N ILE A 343 2.56 -7.74 -32.95
CA ILE A 343 2.79 -9.20 -33.05
C ILE A 343 3.42 -9.56 -34.41
N VAL A 344 2.75 -9.18 -35.50
CA VAL A 344 3.18 -9.35 -36.90
C VAL A 344 4.21 -8.29 -37.29
N GLY A 345 4.04 -7.06 -36.78
CA GLY A 345 4.91 -5.94 -37.12
C GLY A 345 6.34 -6.05 -36.59
N MET A 346 6.56 -6.60 -35.39
CA MET A 346 7.92 -6.85 -34.87
C MET A 346 8.54 -8.12 -35.47
N ARG A 347 7.71 -9.10 -35.85
CA ARG A 347 8.15 -10.29 -36.61
C ARG A 347 8.68 -9.91 -38.00
N THR A 348 7.90 -9.17 -38.77
CA THR A 348 8.23 -8.80 -40.16
C THR A 348 9.17 -7.57 -40.26
N GLY A 349 9.51 -6.93 -39.14
CA GLY A 349 10.31 -5.70 -39.08
C GLY A 349 9.57 -4.42 -39.50
N GLY A 350 8.27 -4.49 -39.78
CA GLY A 350 7.44 -3.39 -40.29
C GLY A 350 6.70 -2.54 -39.24
N GLY A 351 6.72 -2.93 -37.95
CA GLY A 351 5.96 -2.24 -36.89
C GLY A 351 6.49 -0.85 -36.52
N ILE A 352 5.64 -0.01 -35.92
CA ILE A 352 5.83 1.46 -35.81
C ILE A 352 7.19 1.89 -35.25
N ALA A 353 7.71 1.18 -34.25
CA ALA A 353 8.98 1.51 -33.61
C ALA A 353 10.19 1.49 -34.57
N SER A 354 10.10 0.80 -35.73
CA SER A 354 11.15 0.82 -36.75
C SER A 354 11.29 2.16 -37.50
N GLN A 355 10.32 3.07 -37.39
CA GLN A 355 10.31 4.35 -38.13
C GLN A 355 10.84 5.56 -37.33
N ILE A 356 11.15 5.40 -36.04
CA ILE A 356 11.65 6.51 -35.19
C ILE A 356 13.15 6.73 -35.41
N SER A 357 13.49 7.55 -36.41
CA SER A 357 14.90 7.68 -36.83
C SER A 357 15.78 8.55 -35.93
N SER A 358 16.89 7.97 -35.47
CA SER A 358 18.26 8.52 -35.58
C SER A 358 18.67 9.86 -34.94
N LYS A 359 17.83 10.56 -34.16
CA LYS A 359 18.10 11.96 -33.73
C LYS A 359 18.35 12.25 -32.24
N ALA A 360 18.44 11.23 -31.40
CA ALA A 360 19.06 11.33 -30.07
C ALA A 360 20.37 10.49 -30.03
N TYR A 361 21.23 10.76 -29.04
CA TYR A 361 22.48 10.04 -28.75
C TYR A 361 23.61 10.12 -29.81
N LYS A 362 24.25 11.29 -29.88
CA LYS A 362 25.66 11.49 -30.28
C LYS A 362 26.26 12.61 -29.41
N SER A 363 27.53 12.61 -29.00
CA SER A 363 28.58 11.57 -28.99
C SER A 363 29.77 12.09 -28.17
N ILE A 364 30.44 11.25 -27.37
CA ILE A 364 31.59 11.64 -26.54
C ILE A 364 32.92 11.22 -27.21
N PRO A 365 33.97 12.07 -27.25
CA PRO A 365 35.32 11.66 -27.64
C PRO A 365 36.11 11.08 -26.45
N GLY A 366 36.86 10.00 -26.66
CA GLY A 366 37.68 9.34 -25.64
C GLY A 366 39.20 9.42 -25.88
N PRO A 367 40.05 9.27 -24.84
CA PRO A 367 41.51 9.19 -24.94
C PRO A 367 42.06 7.74 -24.80
N GLU A 368 43.40 7.60 -24.88
CA GLU A 368 44.12 6.33 -25.00
C GLU A 368 44.62 5.72 -23.66
N ALA A 369 45.27 4.54 -23.75
CA ALA A 369 45.57 3.59 -22.67
C ALA A 369 46.82 3.87 -21.80
N ILE A 370 47.02 3.07 -20.73
CA ILE A 370 48.31 2.56 -20.17
C ILE A 370 48.05 1.37 -19.19
N VAL A 371 49.08 0.66 -18.72
CA VAL A 371 49.08 -0.80 -18.35
C VAL A 371 49.66 -1.11 -16.94
N SER A 372 49.66 -2.40 -16.52
CA SER A 372 50.27 -3.09 -15.33
C SER A 372 49.41 -3.20 -14.05
N GLU A 373 49.06 -4.37 -13.45
CA GLU A 373 49.73 -5.66 -13.05
C GLU A 373 50.16 -5.64 -11.55
N GLU A 374 50.06 -6.69 -10.71
CA GLU A 374 49.73 -8.15 -10.83
C GLU A 374 48.47 -8.49 -9.94
N SER A 375 48.16 -9.64 -9.27
CA SER A 375 48.74 -10.98 -9.01
C SER A 375 47.67 -12.09 -8.78
N ALA A 376 48.04 -13.35 -8.44
CA ALA A 376 47.15 -14.52 -8.26
C ALA A 376 47.68 -15.53 -7.18
N PRO A 377 47.25 -16.82 -7.05
CA PRO A 377 45.99 -17.52 -7.43
C PRO A 377 45.38 -18.42 -6.31
N ALA A 378 44.22 -19.07 -6.56
CA ALA A 378 43.76 -20.28 -5.85
C ALA A 378 42.93 -21.19 -6.79
N THR A 379 42.96 -22.52 -6.60
CA THR A 379 42.47 -23.52 -7.58
C THR A 379 41.28 -24.36 -7.10
N LEU A 380 40.36 -24.69 -8.02
CA LEU A 380 39.31 -25.70 -7.83
C LEU A 380 39.85 -27.11 -7.59
N ASN A 381 39.08 -27.94 -6.87
CA ASN A 381 39.11 -29.40 -6.96
C ASN A 381 37.70 -29.97 -6.69
N PHE A 382 37.37 -31.09 -7.35
CA PHE A 382 36.11 -31.83 -7.19
C PHE A 382 36.15 -32.77 -5.98
N PHE A 383 34.98 -33.04 -5.38
CA PHE A 383 34.68 -34.32 -4.74
C PHE A 383 33.20 -34.70 -4.93
N GLU A 384 32.94 -36.00 -5.09
CA GLU A 384 31.62 -36.62 -5.27
C GLU A 384 31.18 -37.39 -3.99
N PRO A 385 29.93 -37.90 -3.88
CA PRO A 385 29.25 -38.02 -2.59
C PRO A 385 29.49 -39.33 -1.82
N SER A 386 29.27 -39.30 -0.50
CA SER A 386 29.11 -40.50 0.31
C SER A 386 28.16 -40.32 1.51
N THR A 387 27.23 -41.27 1.63
CA THR A 387 26.52 -41.69 2.86
C THR A 387 25.77 -40.64 3.70
N LEU A 388 24.46 -40.58 3.49
CA LEU A 388 23.50 -40.17 4.53
C LEU A 388 23.43 -41.24 5.64
N THR A 389 23.52 -40.80 6.89
CA THR A 389 23.02 -41.53 8.06
C THR A 389 22.37 -40.55 9.02
N GLU A 390 21.05 -40.65 9.18
CA GLU A 390 20.28 -40.11 10.31
C GLU A 390 20.99 -40.42 11.64
N PRO A 391 20.99 -39.49 12.64
CA PRO A 391 19.73 -39.10 13.27
C PRO A 391 19.57 -37.66 13.82
N ASN A 392 18.31 -37.23 13.83
CA ASN A 392 17.61 -36.42 14.86
C ASN A 392 18.05 -34.97 15.18
N ASP A 393 17.03 -34.10 15.27
CA ASP A 393 16.89 -32.99 16.22
C ASP A 393 18.01 -31.94 16.36
N ILE A 394 18.15 -31.05 15.37
CA ILE A 394 18.47 -29.64 15.65
C ILE A 394 17.53 -28.70 14.86
N TYR A 395 16.61 -28.05 15.58
CA TYR A 395 15.94 -26.83 15.10
C TYR A 395 16.93 -25.66 15.07
N SER A 396 17.60 -25.44 13.93
CA SER A 396 18.15 -24.13 13.56
C SER A 396 18.61 -24.08 12.11
N HIS A 397 17.92 -23.31 11.27
CA HIS A 397 18.49 -22.66 10.09
C HIS A 397 18.22 -21.16 10.23
N GLY A 398 19.27 -20.34 10.13
CA GLY A 398 19.27 -19.01 10.74
C GLY A 398 18.71 -17.89 9.86
N ALA A 399 18.09 -16.92 10.53
CA ALA A 399 17.91 -15.53 10.12
C ALA A 399 17.57 -15.28 8.63
N ILE A 400 16.27 -15.26 8.34
CA ILE A 400 15.73 -14.41 7.27
C ILE A 400 16.13 -12.95 7.57
N ALA A 401 16.34 -12.14 6.53
CA ALA A 401 16.67 -10.72 6.73
C ALA A 401 15.43 -9.93 7.16
N ASN A 402 15.30 -9.66 8.48
CA ASN A 402 14.20 -8.88 9.07
C ASN A 402 13.85 -7.63 8.25
N SER A 403 12.56 -7.44 7.98
CA SER A 403 12.00 -6.15 7.57
C SER A 403 12.30 -5.08 8.62
N ALA A 404 12.43 -3.82 8.17
CA ALA A 404 12.65 -2.67 9.04
C ALA A 404 11.45 -2.32 9.94
N TYR A 405 10.31 -3.00 9.75
CA TYR A 405 9.16 -2.94 10.66
C TYR A 405 9.37 -3.75 11.95
N ALA A 406 10.22 -4.78 11.91
CA ALA A 406 10.48 -5.63 13.06
C ALA A 406 11.42 -4.91 14.06
N PRO A 407 11.03 -4.73 15.33
CA PRO A 407 11.88 -4.07 16.31
C PRO A 407 13.15 -4.87 16.58
N THR A 408 14.29 -4.18 16.64
CA THR A 408 15.63 -4.80 16.70
C THR A 408 16.24 -4.70 18.10
N PRO A 409 16.83 -5.77 18.67
CA PRO A 409 17.48 -5.71 19.98
C PRO A 409 18.62 -4.69 20.03
N ALA A 410 18.66 -3.89 21.10
CA ALA A 410 19.57 -2.76 21.25
C ALA A 410 20.21 -2.70 22.64
N THR A 411 21.34 -1.97 22.75
CA THR A 411 21.92 -1.64 24.07
C THR A 411 21.08 -0.56 24.74
N CYS A 412 20.65 -0.82 25.98
CA CYS A 412 19.85 0.13 26.75
C CYS A 412 20.59 1.45 27.05
N PRO A 413 19.88 2.59 27.06
CA PRO A 413 20.41 3.85 27.59
C PRO A 413 20.61 3.77 29.12
N ALA A 414 21.36 4.73 29.68
CA ALA A 414 21.63 4.79 31.13
C ALA A 414 20.37 5.01 32.00
N SER A 415 19.29 5.53 31.43
CA SER A 415 17.92 5.38 31.93
C SER A 415 16.98 5.26 30.73
N LEU A 416 16.00 4.35 30.81
CA LEU A 416 14.90 4.28 29.85
C LEU A 416 13.81 5.32 30.12
N VAL A 417 13.72 5.85 31.34
CA VAL A 417 12.62 6.73 31.74
C VAL A 417 13.13 7.99 32.44
N ARG A 418 12.46 9.12 32.20
CA ARG A 418 12.50 10.33 33.04
C ARG A 418 11.11 10.67 33.58
N VAL A 419 11.08 11.45 34.66
CA VAL A 419 9.85 12.06 35.19
C VAL A 419 9.46 13.29 34.34
N ALA A 420 8.17 13.58 34.21
CA ALA A 420 7.63 14.71 33.45
C ALA A 420 7.72 16.08 34.19
N ASN A 421 8.84 16.35 34.87
CA ASN A 421 9.04 17.57 35.66
C ASN A 421 9.57 18.79 34.86
N GLY A 422 9.53 18.70 33.53
CA GLY A 422 10.06 19.67 32.57
C GLY A 422 10.22 19.02 31.20
N LEU A 423 10.67 19.78 30.19
CA LEU A 423 11.07 19.21 28.89
C LEU A 423 12.35 18.37 29.03
N SER A 424 12.59 17.45 28.10
CA SER A 424 13.94 16.89 27.90
C SER A 424 14.97 17.97 27.57
N SER A 425 16.25 17.64 27.73
CA SER A 425 17.36 18.47 27.22
C SER A 425 17.19 18.79 25.75
N ASP A 426 16.68 17.83 24.98
CA ASP A 426 16.73 17.82 23.53
C ASP A 426 15.56 18.62 22.95
N GLU A 427 14.33 18.46 23.47
CA GLU A 427 13.22 19.37 23.14
C GLU A 427 13.52 20.80 23.60
N SER A 428 14.11 20.98 24.79
CA SER A 428 14.47 22.31 25.32
C SER A 428 15.53 23.02 24.45
N ALA A 429 16.56 22.30 24.00
CA ALA A 429 17.57 22.83 23.10
C ALA A 429 16.98 23.16 21.72
N TRP A 430 16.26 22.20 21.12
CA TRP A 430 15.65 22.35 19.80
C TRP A 430 14.63 23.51 19.77
N ARG A 431 13.73 23.61 20.76
CA ARG A 431 12.75 24.70 20.89
C ARG A 431 13.45 26.06 20.98
N THR A 432 14.56 26.13 21.71
CA THR A 432 15.32 27.39 21.88
C THR A 432 16.00 27.83 20.57
N ALA A 433 16.48 26.90 19.75
CA ALA A 433 16.99 27.21 18.41
C ALA A 433 15.86 27.54 17.42
N ARG A 434 14.73 26.81 17.44
CA ARG A 434 13.53 27.10 16.64
C ARG A 434 12.98 28.49 16.90
N LYS A 435 12.90 28.92 18.17
CA LYS A 435 12.33 30.22 18.57
C LYS A 435 12.98 31.39 17.84
N TYR A 436 14.29 31.38 17.63
CA TYR A 436 15.00 32.43 16.89
C TYR A 436 14.50 32.58 15.44
N LEU A 437 14.28 31.47 14.73
CA LEU A 437 13.77 31.48 13.35
C LEU A 437 12.26 31.78 13.29
N ALA A 438 11.51 31.30 14.29
CA ALA A 438 10.09 31.59 14.42
C ALA A 438 9.83 33.09 14.66
N ASP A 439 10.67 33.74 15.47
CA ASP A 439 10.54 35.17 15.79
C ASP A 439 10.91 36.07 14.61
N ASP A 440 11.92 35.71 13.82
CA ASP A 440 12.29 36.43 12.59
C ASP A 440 11.16 36.37 11.53
N ALA A 441 10.56 35.18 11.38
CA ALA A 441 9.38 34.99 10.52
C ALA A 441 8.14 35.74 11.04
N LEU A 442 7.87 35.68 12.35
CA LEU A 442 6.72 36.33 12.96
C LEU A 442 6.80 37.85 12.88
N ARG A 443 7.99 38.40 13.15
CA ARG A 443 8.32 39.82 12.98
C ARG A 443 8.03 40.28 11.56
N THR A 444 8.58 39.55 10.58
CA THR A 444 8.40 39.83 9.15
C THR A 444 6.92 39.81 8.74
N TRP A 445 6.14 38.86 9.26
CA TRP A 445 4.71 38.76 8.96
C TRP A 445 3.87 39.85 9.63
N LEU A 446 4.14 40.18 10.90
CA LEU A 446 3.43 41.26 11.62
C LEU A 446 3.67 42.62 10.94
N GLU A 447 4.93 42.98 10.67
CA GLU A 447 5.31 44.25 10.01
C GLU A 447 4.76 44.37 8.58
N ALA A 448 4.55 43.24 7.88
CA ALA A 448 3.91 43.19 6.57
C ALA A 448 2.37 43.22 6.63
N THR A 449 1.78 42.91 7.78
CA THR A 449 0.33 42.85 8.00
C THR A 449 -0.22 44.21 8.43
N ASP A 450 0.41 44.85 9.42
CA ASP A 450 0.09 46.21 9.86
C ASP A 450 1.36 46.92 10.35
N PRO A 451 1.77 48.06 9.75
CA PRO A 451 2.95 48.82 10.19
C PRO A 451 2.77 49.53 11.53
N GLU A 452 1.59 49.49 12.16
CA GLU A 452 1.37 49.96 13.54
C GLU A 452 1.69 48.90 14.61
N PHE A 453 1.95 47.64 14.25
CA PHE A 453 2.31 46.59 15.20
C PHE A 453 3.76 46.73 15.71
N ASP A 454 3.94 47.01 17.02
CA ASP A 454 5.28 47.04 17.63
C ASP A 454 5.80 45.61 17.87
N THR A 455 6.75 45.20 17.03
CA THR A 455 7.44 43.90 17.14
C THR A 455 8.67 43.96 18.05
N SER A 456 9.06 45.11 18.61
CA SER A 456 10.39 45.34 19.19
C SER A 456 10.69 44.55 20.48
N GLY A 457 9.67 44.01 21.14
CA GLY A 457 9.79 43.13 22.30
C GLY A 457 10.08 41.66 21.98
N ASP A 458 10.09 40.83 23.04
CA ASP A 458 10.13 39.37 22.92
C ASP A 458 8.80 38.86 22.36
N LEU A 459 8.81 38.24 21.18
CA LEU A 459 7.59 37.80 20.50
C LEU A 459 6.99 36.52 21.14
N PRO A 460 5.66 36.32 21.06
CA PRO A 460 4.99 35.13 21.58
C PRO A 460 5.40 33.83 20.86
N THR A 461 5.45 32.72 21.59
CA THR A 461 5.58 31.39 20.98
C THR A 461 4.23 30.96 20.40
N LEU A 462 4.17 30.66 19.09
CA LEU A 462 2.95 30.19 18.43
C LEU A 462 2.90 28.66 18.31
N GLY A 463 1.72 28.09 18.52
CA GLY A 463 1.40 26.68 18.31
C GLY A 463 0.30 26.49 17.25
N LEU A 464 0.27 25.28 16.67
CA LEU A 464 -0.81 24.79 15.81
C LEU A 464 -1.33 23.45 16.38
N SER A 465 -2.63 23.26 16.37
CA SER A 465 -3.33 22.02 16.70
C SER A 465 -4.21 21.63 15.51
N ILE A 466 -4.04 20.42 14.98
CA ILE A 466 -4.83 19.89 13.86
C ILE A 466 -5.66 18.71 14.38
N SER A 467 -6.98 18.82 14.24
CA SER A 467 -7.92 17.85 14.79
C SER A 467 -7.86 16.48 14.11
N GLY A 468 -8.58 15.53 14.71
CA GLY A 468 -9.01 14.31 14.04
C GLY A 468 -10.12 14.51 13.01
N GLY A 469 -10.47 13.42 12.33
CA GLY A 469 -11.43 13.42 11.22
C GLY A 469 -10.94 12.77 9.91
N ALA A 470 -9.97 11.84 9.97
CA ALA A 470 -9.47 11.09 8.82
C ALA A 470 -9.13 11.98 7.59
N TYR A 471 -9.54 11.58 6.38
CA TYR A 471 -9.32 12.29 5.13
C TYR A 471 -9.82 13.74 5.12
N ARG A 472 -10.88 14.05 5.87
CA ARG A 472 -11.39 15.42 6.02
C ARG A 472 -10.32 16.29 6.65
N ALA A 473 -9.89 15.93 7.86
CA ALA A 473 -8.90 16.67 8.64
C ALA A 473 -7.51 16.72 7.97
N LEU A 474 -7.08 15.64 7.30
CA LEU A 474 -5.85 15.65 6.50
C LEU A 474 -5.90 16.74 5.44
N LEU A 475 -6.94 16.76 4.61
CA LEU A 475 -6.99 17.61 3.42
C LEU A 475 -7.36 19.06 3.74
N THR A 476 -8.27 19.31 4.70
CA THR A 476 -8.56 20.67 5.14
C THR A 476 -7.41 21.25 5.97
N GLY A 477 -6.80 20.46 6.87
CA GLY A 477 -5.60 20.86 7.61
C GLY A 477 -4.39 21.13 6.71
N ALA A 478 -4.24 20.38 5.62
CA ALA A 478 -3.26 20.66 4.57
C ALA A 478 -3.53 22.01 3.90
N GLY A 479 -4.81 22.33 3.62
CA GLY A 479 -5.20 23.65 3.15
C GLY A 479 -4.87 24.79 4.13
N VAL A 480 -5.12 24.56 5.42
CA VAL A 480 -4.80 25.52 6.50
C VAL A 480 -3.29 25.80 6.57
N ILE A 481 -2.46 24.75 6.52
CA ILE A 481 -0.99 24.90 6.43
C ILE A 481 -0.60 25.65 5.14
N GLN A 482 -1.17 25.28 4.00
CA GLN A 482 -0.88 25.93 2.72
C GLN A 482 -1.16 27.44 2.75
N ALA A 483 -2.29 27.87 3.31
CA ALA A 483 -2.59 29.31 3.45
C ALA A 483 -1.51 30.07 4.24
N MET A 484 -0.96 29.43 5.27
CA MET A 484 0.05 30.00 6.16
C MET A 484 1.49 29.86 5.66
N ASP A 485 1.77 29.03 4.66
CA ASP A 485 3.13 28.73 4.21
C ASP A 485 3.58 29.66 3.05
N SER A 486 4.56 30.53 3.33
CA SER A 486 5.16 31.44 2.33
C SER A 486 5.89 30.73 1.19
N ARG A 487 6.11 29.42 1.30
CA ARG A 487 6.66 28.56 0.24
C ARG A 487 5.58 28.06 -0.73
N ASP A 488 4.29 28.13 -0.38
CA ASP A 488 3.18 27.47 -1.09
C ASP A 488 1.98 28.38 -1.39
N SER A 489 1.90 29.57 -0.76
CA SER A 489 0.78 30.51 -0.95
C SER A 489 1.23 31.98 -0.86
N SER A 490 0.41 32.89 -1.39
CA SER A 490 0.58 34.34 -1.30
C SER A 490 -0.69 35.06 -0.81
N VAL A 491 -1.49 34.39 0.02
CA VAL A 491 -2.67 34.98 0.70
C VAL A 491 -2.25 35.75 1.96
N SER A 492 -3.18 36.51 2.55
CA SER A 492 -2.96 37.41 3.69
C SER A 492 -2.33 36.75 4.93
N THR A 493 -2.59 35.46 5.16
CA THR A 493 -2.02 34.69 6.29
C THR A 493 -0.68 34.01 5.97
N SER A 494 -0.17 34.16 4.74
CA SER A 494 1.05 33.51 4.28
C SER A 494 2.31 34.07 4.95
N GLY A 495 3.11 33.17 5.54
CA GLY A 495 4.26 33.46 6.38
C GLY A 495 4.09 32.94 7.82
N LEU A 496 2.85 32.83 8.32
CA LEU A 496 2.56 32.35 9.68
C LEU A 496 3.10 30.94 9.96
N TYR A 497 3.15 30.04 8.98
CA TYR A 497 3.62 28.66 9.20
C TYR A 497 5.11 28.64 9.59
N GLN A 498 5.90 29.57 9.06
CA GLN A 498 7.30 29.74 9.46
C GLN A 498 7.44 30.22 10.91
N ALA A 499 6.43 30.90 11.48
CA ALA A 499 6.40 31.33 12.88
C ALA A 499 5.90 30.26 13.88
N ILE A 500 5.29 29.17 13.42
CA ILE A 500 4.81 28.10 14.32
C ILE A 500 5.98 27.34 14.94
N THR A 501 6.04 27.27 16.27
CA THR A 501 7.09 26.55 17.02
C THR A 501 6.71 25.10 17.27
N TYR A 502 5.44 24.82 17.57
CA TYR A 502 4.91 23.48 17.87
C TYR A 502 3.71 23.16 16.98
N THR A 503 3.59 21.91 16.51
CA THR A 503 2.38 21.41 15.85
C THR A 503 1.96 20.10 16.48
N SER A 504 0.78 20.08 17.11
CA SER A 504 0.15 18.86 17.60
C SER A 504 -0.90 18.36 16.61
N ALA A 505 -1.04 17.03 16.49
CA ALA A 505 -2.07 16.43 15.67
C ALA A 505 -2.47 15.02 16.16
N LEU A 506 -3.71 14.61 15.88
CA LEU A 506 -4.23 13.26 16.15
C LEU A 506 -5.06 12.77 14.97
N SER A 507 -5.29 11.45 14.87
CA SER A 507 -6.14 10.84 13.85
C SER A 507 -5.80 11.31 12.42
N GLY A 508 -6.78 11.76 11.63
CA GLY A 508 -6.54 12.37 10.31
C GLY A 508 -5.55 13.54 10.28
N GLY A 509 -5.40 14.29 11.38
CA GLY A 509 -4.34 15.29 11.52
C GLY A 509 -2.95 14.67 11.70
N SER A 510 -2.85 13.53 12.39
CA SER A 510 -1.56 12.82 12.56
C SER A 510 -1.05 12.27 11.23
N TRP A 511 -1.95 11.89 10.32
CA TRP A 511 -1.62 11.47 8.95
C TRP A 511 -0.90 12.60 8.19
N LEU A 512 -1.47 13.82 8.24
CA LEU A 512 -0.87 15.03 7.67
C LEU A 512 0.49 15.31 8.27
N LEU A 513 0.57 15.40 9.60
CA LEU A 513 1.80 15.77 10.31
C LEU A 513 2.93 14.74 10.09
N SER A 514 2.60 13.45 10.09
CA SER A 514 3.57 12.37 9.85
C SER A 514 4.04 12.32 8.41
N SER A 515 3.14 12.50 7.43
CA SER A 515 3.48 12.57 6.01
C SER A 515 4.41 13.77 5.73
N MET A 516 4.10 14.94 6.29
CA MET A 516 5.00 16.10 6.20
C MET A 516 6.36 15.82 6.86
N ALA A 517 6.38 15.30 8.09
CA ALA A 517 7.63 15.09 8.82
C ALA A 517 8.55 14.03 8.18
N ASP A 518 7.99 12.97 7.60
CA ASP A 518 8.80 11.98 6.88
C ASP A 518 9.34 12.53 5.57
N HIS A 519 8.57 13.32 4.83
CA HIS A 519 9.02 13.92 3.58
C HIS A 519 9.99 15.11 3.77
N ASP A 520 10.48 15.36 4.99
CA ASP A 520 11.33 16.50 5.36
C ASP A 520 10.63 17.86 5.21
N PHE A 521 9.34 17.90 5.57
CA PHE A 521 8.43 19.05 5.54
C PHE A 521 8.46 19.86 4.22
N PRO A 522 8.09 19.25 3.08
CA PRO A 522 7.94 19.94 1.81
C PRO A 522 6.71 20.87 1.84
N THR A 523 6.34 21.47 0.70
CA THR A 523 5.07 22.17 0.58
C THR A 523 3.90 21.22 0.33
N ILE A 524 2.67 21.68 0.59
CA ILE A 524 1.46 20.88 0.40
C ILE A 524 1.22 20.61 -1.09
N SER A 525 1.44 21.61 -1.96
CA SER A 525 1.40 21.40 -3.42
C SER A 525 2.41 20.35 -3.89
N SER A 526 3.60 20.30 -3.26
CA SER A 526 4.60 19.27 -3.56
C SER A 526 4.06 17.87 -3.23
N LEU A 527 3.58 17.64 -2.01
CA LEU A 527 3.02 16.35 -1.57
C LEU A 527 1.82 15.91 -2.42
N LEU A 528 0.94 16.85 -2.73
CA LEU A 528 -0.19 16.65 -3.63
C LEU A 528 0.28 16.16 -5.01
N SER A 529 1.28 16.82 -5.60
CA SER A 529 1.80 16.49 -6.93
C SER A 529 2.61 15.18 -6.98
N SER A 530 3.35 14.85 -5.91
CA SER A 530 4.32 13.74 -5.92
C SER A 530 3.75 12.39 -5.50
N GLN A 531 2.81 12.36 -4.56
CA GLN A 531 2.35 11.11 -3.94
C GLN A 531 0.83 11.09 -3.69
N TRP A 532 0.32 12.06 -2.91
CA TRP A 532 -1.05 12.05 -2.40
C TRP A 532 -2.11 11.98 -3.51
N SER A 533 -1.97 12.76 -4.60
CA SER A 533 -2.98 12.78 -5.67
C SER A 533 -3.16 11.42 -6.36
N SER A 534 -2.13 10.56 -6.39
CA SER A 534 -2.30 9.19 -6.89
C SER A 534 -2.76 8.24 -5.79
N ALA A 535 -2.13 8.30 -4.61
CA ALA A 535 -2.44 7.41 -3.49
C ALA A 535 -3.90 7.51 -3.04
N PHE A 536 -4.42 8.72 -2.85
CA PHE A 536 -5.78 8.97 -2.37
C PHE A 536 -6.84 8.69 -3.43
N ASN A 537 -6.49 8.83 -4.71
CA ASN A 537 -7.34 8.46 -5.84
C ASN A 537 -7.44 6.94 -6.02
N ASN A 538 -6.41 6.18 -5.65
CA ASN A 538 -6.46 4.72 -5.60
C ASN A 538 -7.31 4.25 -4.39
N GLY A 539 -7.18 4.94 -3.25
CA GLY A 539 -7.90 4.63 -2.01
C GLY A 539 -7.10 3.74 -1.06
N LEU A 540 -7.43 3.79 0.23
CA LEU A 540 -6.66 3.16 1.31
C LEU A 540 -6.60 1.63 1.20
N LEU A 541 -7.69 1.00 0.74
CA LEU A 541 -7.78 -0.46 0.54
C LEU A 541 -7.13 -0.93 -0.77
N ALA A 542 -6.59 -0.01 -1.58
CA ALA A 542 -5.72 -0.29 -2.72
C ALA A 542 -4.32 0.32 -2.48
N PRO A 543 -3.57 -0.15 -1.46
CA PRO A 543 -2.21 0.32 -1.17
C PRO A 543 -1.32 0.11 -2.41
N ASN A 544 -0.52 1.10 -2.80
CA ASN A 544 0.23 1.06 -4.06
C ASN A 544 -0.64 0.88 -5.34
N GLY A 545 -1.96 1.13 -5.25
CA GLY A 545 -2.92 1.02 -6.34
C GLY A 545 -3.08 -0.39 -6.88
N ILE A 546 -2.77 -0.55 -8.17
CA ILE A 546 -2.76 -1.83 -8.88
C ILE A 546 -1.88 -2.90 -8.23
N LEU A 547 -0.79 -2.49 -7.58
CA LEU A 547 0.14 -3.39 -6.89
C LEU A 547 -0.34 -3.72 -5.47
N ALA A 548 -1.63 -3.55 -5.17
CA ALA A 548 -2.25 -3.86 -3.89
C ALA A 548 -1.93 -5.28 -3.41
N VAL A 549 -1.99 -6.29 -4.29
CA VAL A 549 -1.66 -7.69 -3.90
C VAL A 549 -0.23 -7.81 -3.38
N PHE A 550 0.75 -7.19 -4.07
CA PHE A 550 2.14 -7.16 -3.60
C PHE A 550 2.33 -6.31 -2.34
N ALA A 551 1.58 -5.22 -2.19
CA ALA A 551 1.59 -4.41 -0.98
C ALA A 551 1.01 -5.22 0.20
N TYR A 552 -0.15 -5.86 0.06
CA TYR A 552 -0.72 -6.75 1.09
C TYR A 552 0.21 -7.90 1.47
N ALA A 553 0.84 -8.58 0.49
CA ALA A 553 1.83 -9.62 0.76
C ALA A 553 3.04 -9.07 1.53
N GLN A 554 3.50 -7.85 1.23
CA GLN A 554 4.57 -7.20 1.98
C GLN A 554 4.11 -6.74 3.38
N ILE A 555 2.87 -6.30 3.53
CA ILE A 555 2.28 -5.91 4.83
C ILE A 555 2.23 -7.12 5.76
N LEU A 556 1.73 -8.26 5.28
CA LEU A 556 1.74 -9.52 6.02
C LEU A 556 3.17 -9.98 6.36
N SER A 557 4.12 -9.83 5.43
CA SER A 557 5.54 -10.10 5.69
C SER A 557 6.14 -9.18 6.76
N ASP A 558 5.81 -7.88 6.75
CA ASP A 558 6.29 -6.92 7.76
C ASP A 558 5.74 -7.28 9.16
N ILE A 559 4.46 -7.64 9.23
CA ILE A 559 3.76 -8.08 10.45
C ILE A 559 4.37 -9.38 10.99
N LYS A 560 4.59 -10.38 10.13
CA LYS A 560 5.17 -11.67 10.50
C LYS A 560 6.64 -11.56 10.96
N ASP A 561 7.39 -10.58 10.45
CA ASP A 561 8.73 -10.27 10.95
C ASP A 561 8.69 -9.60 12.34
N LYS A 562 7.68 -8.76 12.65
CA LYS A 562 7.44 -8.20 14.00
C LYS A 562 7.08 -9.31 15.01
N GLU A 563 6.21 -10.24 14.62
CA GLU A 563 5.88 -11.45 15.40
C GLU A 563 7.13 -12.30 15.65
N SER A 564 7.94 -12.53 14.61
CA SER A 564 9.20 -13.28 14.69
C SER A 564 10.26 -12.59 15.57
N ALA A 565 10.17 -11.27 15.76
CA ALA A 565 10.97 -10.52 16.73
C ALA A 565 10.43 -10.59 18.18
N GLY A 566 9.27 -11.23 18.39
CA GLY A 566 8.69 -11.49 19.72
C GLY A 566 7.60 -10.50 20.16
N PHE A 567 6.98 -9.76 19.23
CA PHE A 567 5.95 -8.76 19.56
C PHE A 567 4.60 -9.11 18.93
N THR A 568 3.53 -9.04 19.73
CA THR A 568 2.15 -9.26 19.26
C THR A 568 1.77 -8.28 18.16
N SER A 569 1.12 -8.80 17.12
CA SER A 569 0.49 -8.05 16.02
C SER A 569 -0.99 -7.79 16.30
N THR A 570 -1.51 -6.67 15.78
CA THR A 570 -2.93 -6.30 15.93
C THR A 570 -3.51 -5.69 14.65
N LEU A 571 -4.82 -5.40 14.64
CA LEU A 571 -5.47 -4.67 13.55
C LEU A 571 -4.81 -3.30 13.32
N THR A 572 -4.23 -2.68 14.36
CA THR A 572 -3.47 -1.44 14.22
C THR A 572 -2.23 -1.60 13.36
N ASP A 573 -1.55 -2.75 13.36
CA ASP A 573 -0.40 -2.99 12.47
C ASP A 573 -0.82 -2.97 10.99
N LEU A 574 -1.90 -3.69 10.65
CA LEU A 574 -2.46 -3.67 9.30
C LEU A 574 -2.84 -2.24 8.87
N TRP A 575 -3.59 -1.54 9.73
CA TRP A 575 -4.03 -0.16 9.50
C TRP A 575 -2.86 0.81 9.30
N ALA A 576 -1.87 0.73 10.19
CA ALA A 576 -0.63 1.49 10.14
C ALA A 576 0.09 1.32 8.81
N ARG A 577 0.27 0.07 8.36
CA ARG A 577 0.99 -0.20 7.10
C ARG A 577 0.17 0.23 5.88
N LEU A 578 -1.15 0.04 5.86
CA LEU A 578 -2.03 0.54 4.79
C LEU A 578 -1.91 2.06 4.62
N LEU A 579 -2.02 2.81 5.72
CA LEU A 579 -1.83 4.26 5.73
C LEU A 579 -0.41 4.65 5.28
N SER A 580 0.61 3.90 5.70
CA SER A 580 2.01 4.16 5.31
C SER A 580 2.22 4.13 3.79
N TYR A 581 1.55 3.23 3.06
CA TYR A 581 1.61 3.15 1.60
C TYR A 581 0.98 4.36 0.87
N GLN A 582 0.20 5.19 1.57
CA GLN A 582 -0.32 6.45 1.03
C GLN A 582 0.47 7.67 1.51
N LEU A 583 1.00 7.64 2.73
CA LEU A 583 1.46 8.82 3.47
C LEU A 583 2.98 8.95 3.64
N LEU A 584 3.73 7.85 3.63
CA LEU A 584 5.16 7.85 3.93
C LEU A 584 6.02 7.64 2.68
N SER A 585 7.26 8.09 2.73
CA SER A 585 8.19 8.09 1.59
C SER A 585 9.02 6.81 1.49
N GLY A 586 9.49 6.49 0.29
CA GLY A 586 10.44 5.40 0.07
C GLY A 586 9.84 4.01 -0.09
N SER A 587 10.71 3.01 -0.21
CA SER A 587 10.36 1.63 -0.58
C SER A 587 9.41 0.97 0.41
N LYS A 588 8.50 0.13 -0.11
CA LYS A 588 7.51 -0.63 0.69
C LYS A 588 6.62 0.28 1.56
N GLY A 589 6.27 1.48 1.09
CA GLY A 589 5.44 2.43 1.84
C GLY A 589 6.08 2.80 3.18
N GLY A 590 7.25 3.45 3.15
CA GLY A 590 7.93 3.98 4.34
C GLY A 590 8.25 2.99 5.45
N VAL A 591 8.49 1.71 5.12
CA VAL A 591 8.67 0.64 6.14
C VAL A 591 9.82 0.90 7.13
N ALA A 592 10.82 1.68 6.75
CA ALA A 592 11.97 2.06 7.58
C ALA A 592 11.85 3.44 8.24
N SER A 593 10.75 4.18 8.01
CA SER A 593 10.54 5.50 8.60
C SER A 593 10.15 5.38 10.07
N THR A 594 10.85 6.11 10.94
CA THR A 594 10.63 6.12 12.39
C THR A 594 10.44 7.54 12.92
N LEU A 595 9.69 7.66 14.01
CA LEU A 595 9.43 8.91 14.73
C LEU A 595 10.74 9.55 15.20
N SER A 596 11.65 8.77 15.81
CA SER A 596 12.99 9.26 16.16
C SER A 596 13.88 9.52 14.94
N GLY A 597 13.60 8.87 13.80
CA GLY A 597 14.24 9.14 12.51
C GLY A 597 14.03 10.58 12.00
N ILE A 598 12.97 11.27 12.45
CA ILE A 598 12.73 12.69 12.13
C ILE A 598 13.90 13.58 12.58
N GLN A 599 14.61 13.22 13.66
CA GLN A 599 15.80 13.93 14.13
C GLN A 599 16.93 14.03 13.07
N SER A 600 16.91 13.16 12.05
CA SER A 600 17.90 13.13 10.97
C SER A 600 17.51 13.93 9.71
N LYS A 601 16.26 14.43 9.64
CA LYS A 601 15.72 15.16 8.49
C LYS A 601 16.29 16.59 8.45
N SER A 602 16.59 17.12 7.26
CA SER A 602 17.42 18.32 7.11
C SER A 602 16.75 19.60 7.62
N ASN A 603 15.43 19.73 7.47
CA ASN A 603 14.68 20.87 8.00
C ASN A 603 14.48 20.78 9.51
N PHE A 604 14.40 19.59 10.09
CA PHE A 604 14.37 19.41 11.55
C PHE A 604 15.70 19.77 12.21
N ILE A 605 16.83 19.32 11.63
CA ILE A 605 18.20 19.71 12.04
C ILE A 605 18.42 21.22 11.89
N SER A 606 17.84 21.83 10.85
CA SER A 606 17.93 23.27 10.59
C SER A 606 16.94 24.10 11.42
N HIS A 607 16.03 23.47 12.17
CA HIS A 607 14.93 24.11 12.91
C HIS A 607 13.99 24.95 12.01
N ASN A 608 13.88 24.60 10.73
CA ASN A 608 13.06 25.31 9.73
C ASN A 608 11.56 25.06 9.89
N THR A 609 11.18 24.03 10.66
CA THR A 609 9.82 23.48 10.77
C THR A 609 9.33 23.48 12.21
N PRO A 610 8.02 23.40 12.48
CA PRO A 610 7.49 23.17 13.82
C PRO A 610 7.96 21.83 14.43
N TYR A 611 7.96 21.74 15.76
CA TYR A 611 8.14 20.48 16.48
C TYR A 611 6.87 19.62 16.36
N PRO A 612 6.92 18.40 15.80
CA PRO A 612 5.75 17.55 15.66
C PRO A 612 5.43 16.81 16.96
N ILE A 613 4.17 16.86 17.38
CA ILE A 613 3.62 16.10 18.51
C ILE A 613 2.43 15.30 17.98
N ILE A 614 2.54 13.98 17.97
CA ILE A 614 1.44 13.07 17.62
C ILE A 614 0.76 12.65 18.91
N ALA A 615 -0.57 12.81 19.00
CA ALA A 615 -1.33 12.50 20.20
C ALA A 615 -2.12 11.18 20.08
N ALA A 616 -2.14 10.42 21.17
CA ALA A 616 -2.85 9.15 21.31
C ALA A 616 -3.42 9.03 22.74
N LEU A 617 -4.19 7.97 23.01
CA LEU A 617 -4.70 7.62 24.34
C LEU A 617 -4.27 6.19 24.72
N ASN A 618 -4.47 5.80 25.99
CA ASN A 618 -4.27 4.45 26.50
C ASN A 618 -5.49 4.01 27.32
N THR A 619 -6.02 2.83 27.02
CA THR A 619 -7.20 2.26 27.70
C THR A 619 -6.77 1.26 28.77
N ASN A 620 -7.29 1.37 29.99
CA ASN A 620 -7.05 0.36 31.02
C ASN A 620 -8.11 -0.75 30.93
N ILE A 621 -7.88 -1.73 30.07
CA ILE A 621 -8.80 -2.86 29.85
C ILE A 621 -9.04 -3.74 31.10
N ARG A 622 -8.28 -3.54 32.20
CA ARG A 622 -8.48 -4.24 33.48
C ARG A 622 -9.56 -3.59 34.37
N THR A 623 -10.03 -2.39 34.04
CA THR A 623 -11.07 -1.66 34.80
C THR A 623 -12.42 -1.64 34.07
N GLU A 624 -12.76 -2.73 33.38
CA GLU A 624 -14.07 -2.98 32.73
C GLU A 624 -14.45 -1.98 31.60
N ALA A 625 -13.49 -1.19 31.10
CA ALA A 625 -13.69 -0.21 30.03
C ALA A 625 -12.77 -0.49 28.81
N CYS A 626 -13.35 -0.43 27.60
CA CYS A 626 -12.65 -0.65 26.33
C CYS A 626 -12.50 0.61 25.46
N VAL A 627 -13.03 1.74 25.91
CA VAL A 627 -12.73 3.08 25.38
C VAL A 627 -12.08 3.92 26.49
N PRO A 628 -11.23 4.91 26.16
CA PRO A 628 -10.64 5.79 27.15
C PRO A 628 -11.67 6.60 27.93
N ASP A 629 -11.39 6.90 29.20
CA ASP A 629 -12.13 7.90 29.97
C ASP A 629 -12.11 9.27 29.26
N THR A 630 -13.18 10.05 29.42
CA THR A 630 -13.27 11.42 28.85
C THR A 630 -12.18 12.37 29.37
N ASN A 631 -11.58 12.06 30.53
CA ASN A 631 -10.43 12.75 31.11
C ASN A 631 -9.14 11.92 31.10
N ALA A 632 -9.04 10.90 30.24
CA ALA A 632 -7.83 10.09 30.09
C ALA A 632 -6.61 10.95 29.71
N SER A 633 -5.44 10.54 30.21
CA SER A 633 -4.19 11.27 30.00
C SER A 633 -3.72 11.14 28.56
N VAL A 634 -3.57 12.27 27.88
CA VAL A 634 -3.06 12.36 26.50
C VAL A 634 -1.62 11.85 26.46
N TRP A 635 -1.36 10.90 25.58
CA TRP A 635 -0.02 10.43 25.25
C TRP A 635 0.55 11.27 24.14
N GLU A 636 1.72 11.86 24.39
CA GLU A 636 2.51 12.55 23.39
C GLU A 636 3.53 11.58 22.80
N MET A 637 3.56 11.48 21.47
CA MET A 637 4.61 10.81 20.72
C MET A 637 5.37 11.86 19.92
N THR A 638 6.65 12.06 20.24
CA THR A 638 7.49 13.13 19.65
C THR A 638 8.82 12.57 19.13
N PRO A 639 9.59 13.30 18.28
CA PRO A 639 10.86 12.81 17.77
C PRO A 639 11.89 12.45 18.83
N PHE A 640 11.92 13.15 19.97
CA PHE A 640 12.83 12.83 21.07
C PHE A 640 12.25 11.78 22.03
N GLU A 641 10.98 11.92 22.42
CA GLU A 641 10.40 11.15 23.52
C GLU A 641 8.89 10.94 23.43
N THR A 642 8.44 9.84 24.06
CA THR A 642 7.03 9.42 24.14
C THR A 642 6.64 9.19 25.60
N GLY A 643 5.44 9.64 25.98
CA GLY A 643 4.95 9.54 27.36
C GLY A 643 3.78 10.47 27.64
N SER A 644 3.57 10.83 28.90
CA SER A 644 2.49 11.77 29.27
C SER A 644 2.84 12.64 30.49
N TRP A 645 2.29 13.86 30.46
CA TRP A 645 2.27 14.83 31.56
C TRP A 645 1.17 14.54 32.59
N GLY A 646 0.25 13.61 32.32
CA GLY A 646 -0.82 13.21 33.22
C GLY A 646 -0.29 12.67 34.55
N ALA A 647 -0.95 12.99 35.66
CA ALA A 647 -0.46 12.66 37.01
C ALA A 647 -0.41 11.15 37.34
N ASP A 648 -1.05 10.35 36.50
CA ASP A 648 -1.12 8.89 36.49
C ASP A 648 0.05 8.22 35.75
N VAL A 649 0.73 8.92 34.84
CA VAL A 649 1.93 8.43 34.12
C VAL A 649 3.16 9.25 34.50
N ASN A 650 3.08 10.58 34.38
CA ASN A 650 4.07 11.57 34.83
C ASN A 650 5.51 11.23 34.39
N ALA A 651 5.66 10.67 33.19
CA ALA A 651 6.90 10.05 32.74
C ALA A 651 7.01 9.99 31.21
N PHE A 652 8.25 9.95 30.73
CA PHE A 652 8.63 9.87 29.31
C PHE A 652 9.77 8.87 29.10
N THR A 653 9.72 8.13 27.99
CA THR A 653 10.81 7.30 27.43
C THR A 653 11.33 7.94 26.15
N PRO A 654 12.64 7.85 25.79
CA PRO A 654 13.12 8.30 24.49
C PRO A 654 12.48 7.45 23.37
N SER A 655 11.86 8.08 22.37
CA SER A 655 10.97 7.39 21.42
C SER A 655 11.66 6.26 20.67
N LYS A 656 12.95 6.46 20.34
CA LYS A 656 13.83 5.45 19.74
C LYS A 656 13.83 4.10 20.47
N TYR A 657 13.57 4.09 21.78
CA TYR A 657 13.54 2.91 22.65
C TYR A 657 12.12 2.48 23.05
N LEU A 658 11.07 2.92 22.33
CA LEU A 658 9.74 2.28 22.42
C LEU A 658 9.86 0.76 22.19
N GLY A 659 8.97 0.00 22.83
CA GLY A 659 9.06 -1.47 22.88
C GLY A 659 10.12 -2.03 23.84
N SER A 660 10.92 -1.18 24.50
CA SER A 660 11.84 -1.61 25.57
C SER A 660 11.12 -1.75 26.92
N SER A 661 11.53 -2.69 27.76
CA SER A 661 11.01 -2.85 29.13
C SER A 661 12.05 -2.45 30.19
N PRO A 662 11.63 -1.97 31.37
CA PRO A 662 12.54 -1.53 32.44
C PRO A 662 13.36 -2.68 33.06
N ASN A 663 13.06 -3.94 32.70
CA ASN A 663 13.77 -5.15 33.13
C ASN A 663 15.15 -5.32 32.45
N GLY A 664 15.56 -4.40 31.58
CA GLY A 664 16.88 -4.39 30.94
C GLY A 664 16.94 -4.99 29.53
N THR A 665 15.78 -5.27 28.92
CA THR A 665 15.68 -5.67 27.51
C THR A 665 15.23 -4.48 26.68
N CYS A 666 16.10 -4.01 25.79
CA CYS A 666 15.85 -2.83 24.96
C CYS A 666 15.81 -3.15 23.47
N PHE A 667 15.00 -2.39 22.74
CA PHE A 667 14.79 -2.50 21.31
C PHE A 667 14.82 -1.12 20.64
N THR A 668 14.98 -1.09 19.32
CA THR A 668 14.83 0.12 18.49
C THR A 668 14.05 -0.18 17.21
N GLY A 669 13.30 0.80 16.70
CA GLY A 669 12.46 0.67 15.50
C GLY A 669 10.99 0.35 15.76
N PHE A 670 10.61 0.09 17.02
CA PHE A 670 9.19 0.02 17.43
C PHE A 670 8.48 1.36 17.21
N ASP A 671 9.22 2.46 17.23
CA ASP A 671 8.76 3.81 16.88
C ASP A 671 8.60 4.02 15.37
N ASN A 672 8.23 2.96 14.63
CA ASN A 672 7.86 3.03 13.24
C ASN A 672 6.77 4.09 13.04
N LEU A 673 7.01 5.05 12.16
CA LEU A 673 6.15 6.22 12.00
C LEU A 673 4.76 5.84 11.45
N GLY A 674 4.68 4.74 10.70
CA GLY A 674 3.43 4.10 10.30
C GLY A 674 2.65 3.58 11.49
N PHE A 675 3.29 2.85 12.40
CA PHE A 675 2.64 2.34 13.62
C PHE A 675 2.24 3.47 14.58
N VAL A 676 3.04 4.54 14.67
CA VAL A 676 2.72 5.76 15.45
C VAL A 676 1.49 6.49 14.90
N LEU A 677 1.43 6.77 13.59
CA LEU A 677 0.26 7.43 12.99
C LEU A 677 -0.96 6.49 12.98
N GLY A 678 -0.76 5.18 12.82
CA GLY A 678 -1.80 4.16 12.96
C GLY A 678 -2.39 4.11 14.37
N THR A 679 -1.54 4.10 15.40
CA THR A 679 -1.93 4.19 16.82
C THR A 679 -2.77 5.43 17.08
N SER A 680 -2.35 6.58 16.55
CA SER A 680 -3.05 7.86 16.71
C SER A 680 -4.39 7.93 15.95
N SER A 681 -4.76 6.92 15.14
CA SER A 681 -5.86 7.02 14.15
C SER A 681 -6.71 5.76 13.95
N HIS A 682 -6.56 4.76 14.81
CA HIS A 682 -7.37 3.54 14.77
C HIS A 682 -8.37 3.57 15.94
N ILE A 683 -9.60 3.14 15.66
CA ILE A 683 -10.73 3.17 16.59
C ILE A 683 -11.38 1.77 16.67
N PHE A 684 -10.59 0.70 16.50
CA PHE A 684 -11.13 -0.67 16.42
C PHE A 684 -11.81 -1.10 17.72
N ASN A 685 -11.36 -0.57 18.86
CA ASN A 685 -11.98 -0.72 20.17
C ASN A 685 -13.26 0.13 20.38
N ASP A 686 -13.61 1.05 19.47
CA ASP A 686 -14.93 1.69 19.41
C ASP A 686 -15.76 1.14 18.23
N LEU A 687 -16.30 -0.07 18.44
CA LEU A 687 -17.25 -0.65 17.50
C LEU A 687 -18.55 0.16 17.37
N ALA A 688 -18.89 1.04 18.31
CA ALA A 688 -20.09 1.86 18.21
C ALA A 688 -19.93 2.95 17.13
N ALA A 689 -18.74 3.53 17.02
CA ALA A 689 -18.38 4.46 15.95
C ALA A 689 -18.27 3.78 14.58
N ILE A 690 -17.78 2.54 14.50
CA ILE A 690 -17.64 1.81 13.22
C ILE A 690 -18.99 1.20 12.76
N TYR A 691 -19.66 0.44 13.65
CA TYR A 691 -20.91 -0.27 13.38
C TYR A 691 -21.81 -0.26 14.62
N SER A 692 -22.70 0.73 14.73
CA SER A 692 -23.59 0.91 15.89
C SER A 692 -24.48 -0.29 16.26
N SER A 693 -24.63 -1.28 15.38
CA SER A 693 -25.31 -2.55 15.65
C SER A 693 -24.45 -3.58 16.40
N LEU A 694 -23.12 -3.44 16.35
CA LEU A 694 -22.14 -4.32 17.01
C LEU A 694 -21.64 -3.78 18.36
N ALA A 695 -21.96 -2.51 18.67
CA ALA A 695 -21.69 -1.91 19.99
C ALA A 695 -22.07 -2.80 21.19
N PRO A 696 -23.22 -3.52 21.21
CA PRO A 696 -23.58 -4.38 22.34
C PRO A 696 -22.65 -5.57 22.54
N ALA A 697 -21.97 -6.06 21.50
CA ALA A 697 -21.10 -7.24 21.59
C ALA A 697 -19.82 -6.94 22.37
N LEU A 698 -19.15 -5.81 22.05
CA LEU A 698 -17.97 -5.38 22.77
C LEU A 698 -18.31 -4.85 24.18
N ASP A 699 -19.41 -4.10 24.33
CA ASP A 699 -19.90 -3.68 25.66
C ASP A 699 -20.17 -4.89 26.58
N THR A 700 -20.78 -5.95 26.04
CA THR A 700 -20.98 -7.23 26.76
C THR A 700 -19.64 -7.88 27.13
N PHE A 701 -18.65 -7.91 26.23
CA PHE A 701 -17.33 -8.47 26.55
C PHE A 701 -16.61 -7.68 27.63
N CYS A 702 -16.62 -6.34 27.55
CA CYS A 702 -15.84 -5.46 28.42
C CYS A 702 -16.45 -5.32 29.82
N THR A 703 -17.77 -5.39 29.94
CA THR A 703 -18.49 -5.39 31.23
C THR A 703 -18.67 -6.80 31.85
N ALA A 704 -18.27 -7.87 31.15
CA ALA A 704 -18.36 -9.24 31.65
C ALA A 704 -17.27 -9.56 32.68
N SER A 705 -17.54 -9.16 33.93
CA SER A 705 -16.64 -9.25 35.08
C SER A 705 -15.85 -10.56 35.19
N LEU A 706 -14.53 -10.43 35.14
CA LEU A 706 -13.52 -11.41 35.60
C LEU A 706 -13.73 -12.86 35.10
N GLY A 707 -13.85 -13.04 33.78
CA GLY A 707 -13.68 -14.34 33.13
C GLY A 707 -14.96 -15.12 32.85
N LEU A 708 -16.07 -14.42 32.60
CA LEU A 708 -17.34 -15.00 32.12
C LEU A 708 -17.80 -14.44 30.76
N ALA A 709 -16.97 -13.66 30.08
CA ALA A 709 -17.24 -13.19 28.72
C ALA A 709 -17.25 -14.38 27.74
N ASP A 710 -18.31 -14.50 26.93
CA ASP A 710 -18.31 -15.46 25.82
C ASP A 710 -17.54 -14.84 24.65
N THR A 711 -16.52 -15.53 24.15
CA THR A 711 -15.71 -15.05 23.03
C THR A 711 -16.45 -15.15 21.69
N SER A 712 -17.63 -15.78 21.63
CA SER A 712 -18.48 -15.77 20.43
C SER A 712 -18.85 -14.36 19.96
N ASP A 713 -19.06 -13.44 20.91
CA ASP A 713 -19.54 -12.09 20.61
C ASP A 713 -18.40 -11.22 20.04
N LEU A 714 -17.16 -11.44 20.49
CA LEU A 714 -15.97 -10.94 19.78
C LEU A 714 -15.82 -11.58 18.40
N GLY A 715 -16.26 -12.83 18.21
CA GLY A 715 -16.29 -13.49 16.90
C GLY A 715 -17.13 -12.75 15.86
N GLU A 716 -18.29 -12.20 16.22
CA GLU A 716 -19.08 -11.37 15.30
C GLU A 716 -18.40 -10.03 14.98
N ALA A 717 -17.76 -9.40 15.98
CA ALA A 717 -16.99 -8.18 15.79
C ALA A 717 -15.77 -8.38 14.88
N ILE A 718 -15.02 -9.46 15.10
CA ILE A 718 -13.92 -9.90 14.23
C ILE A 718 -14.47 -10.16 12.83
N THR A 719 -15.52 -10.96 12.66
CA THR A 719 -16.14 -11.26 11.34
C THR A 719 -16.54 -9.99 10.57
N ALA A 720 -17.00 -8.94 11.25
CA ALA A 720 -17.31 -7.65 10.61
C ALA A 720 -16.06 -6.90 10.13
N LEU A 721 -14.94 -7.04 10.85
CA LEU A 721 -13.63 -6.52 10.44
C LEU A 721 -12.97 -7.42 9.37
N GLU A 722 -13.17 -8.73 9.40
CA GLU A 722 -12.84 -9.63 8.27
C GLU A 722 -13.61 -9.21 7.02
N THR A 723 -14.86 -8.77 7.14
CA THR A 723 -15.65 -8.27 6.00
C THR A 723 -15.04 -7.00 5.37
N LEU A 724 -14.24 -6.23 6.13
CA LEU A 724 -13.45 -5.09 5.64
C LEU A 724 -12.03 -5.48 5.20
N PHE A 725 -11.47 -6.55 5.77
CA PHE A 725 -10.09 -7.01 5.58
C PHE A 725 -9.99 -8.53 5.29
N PRO A 726 -10.69 -9.07 4.25
CA PRO A 726 -11.05 -10.50 4.11
C PRO A 726 -9.92 -11.47 3.72
N SER A 727 -8.67 -11.08 3.90
CA SER A 727 -7.49 -11.89 3.58
C SER A 727 -6.32 -11.67 4.56
N LEU A 728 -6.62 -11.14 5.75
CA LEU A 728 -5.63 -10.44 6.59
C LEU A 728 -5.78 -10.73 8.11
N THR A 729 -6.65 -11.66 8.48
CA THR A 729 -7.08 -11.88 9.88
C THR A 729 -6.71 -13.25 10.46
N GLU A 730 -6.35 -14.25 9.64
CA GLU A 730 -6.02 -15.62 10.11
C GLU A 730 -4.78 -15.71 11.03
N ASP A 731 -3.85 -14.75 10.94
CA ASP A 731 -2.64 -14.65 11.81
C ASP A 731 -2.86 -13.70 13.01
N LEU A 732 -3.98 -12.96 13.11
CA LEU A 732 -4.23 -11.99 14.19
C LEU A 732 -4.74 -12.66 15.48
N ALA A 733 -4.52 -12.02 16.62
CA ALA A 733 -4.94 -12.57 17.92
C ALA A 733 -6.48 -12.66 18.05
N GLU A 734 -7.00 -13.83 18.41
CA GLU A 734 -8.43 -14.11 18.70
C GLU A 734 -8.92 -13.45 20.03
N ALA A 735 -8.28 -12.36 20.47
CA ALA A 735 -8.44 -11.76 21.80
C ALA A 735 -8.67 -10.25 21.71
N ILE A 736 -9.20 -9.67 22.80
CA ILE A 736 -9.39 -8.22 23.00
C ILE A 736 -8.15 -7.38 22.60
N ASP A 737 -6.95 -7.90 22.82
CA ASP A 737 -5.68 -7.27 22.45
C ASP A 737 -5.59 -6.86 20.96
N ALA A 738 -6.22 -7.58 20.04
CA ALA A 738 -6.18 -7.30 18.60
C ALA A 738 -6.85 -5.97 18.19
N PHE A 739 -7.67 -5.39 19.07
CA PHE A 739 -8.39 -4.13 18.84
C PHE A 739 -7.58 -2.90 19.30
N TYR A 740 -6.35 -3.06 19.79
CA TYR A 740 -5.51 -1.98 20.35
C TYR A 740 -4.13 -1.91 19.70
N ALA A 741 -3.47 -0.76 19.82
CA ALA A 741 -2.05 -0.63 19.50
C ALA A 741 -1.23 -1.04 20.72
N LEU A 742 -0.62 -2.23 20.67
CA LEU A 742 0.11 -2.80 21.81
C LEU A 742 1.54 -2.26 21.87
N TYR A 743 1.93 -1.68 23.00
CA TYR A 743 3.31 -1.27 23.29
C TYR A 743 3.81 -1.92 24.59
N PRO A 744 4.92 -2.69 24.58
CA PRO A 744 5.60 -3.11 25.80
C PRO A 744 5.88 -1.91 26.71
N ASN A 745 5.45 -1.97 27.97
CA ASN A 745 5.39 -0.79 28.83
C ASN A 745 6.76 -0.41 29.41
N PRO A 746 7.37 0.73 29.04
CA PRO A 746 8.63 1.19 29.62
C PRO A 746 8.49 1.64 31.08
N PHE A 747 7.26 1.87 31.55
CA PHE A 747 6.92 2.33 32.90
C PHE A 747 6.43 1.19 33.83
N TYR A 748 6.52 -0.08 33.41
CA TYR A 748 6.09 -1.20 34.24
C TYR A 748 6.88 -1.26 35.55
N GLY A 749 6.19 -1.43 36.68
CA GLY A 749 6.76 -1.38 38.03
C GLY A 749 7.19 0.02 38.51
N LEU A 750 7.08 1.08 37.70
CA LEU A 750 7.46 2.43 38.09
C LEU A 750 6.37 3.07 38.96
N SER A 751 6.60 3.15 40.27
CA SER A 751 5.62 3.62 41.25
C SER A 751 5.15 5.09 41.10
N SER A 752 5.77 5.89 40.22
CA SER A 752 5.30 7.24 39.87
C SER A 752 4.34 7.28 38.67
N ALA A 753 4.23 6.18 37.92
CA ALA A 753 3.33 6.00 36.78
C ALA A 753 2.14 5.12 37.18
N SER A 754 1.48 5.46 38.29
CA SER A 754 0.52 4.58 38.98
C SER A 754 -0.69 4.12 38.15
N GLY A 755 -1.06 4.82 37.09
CA GLY A 755 -2.15 4.42 36.18
C GLY A 755 -1.78 3.32 35.18
N VAL A 756 -0.49 3.06 34.97
CA VAL A 756 0.02 2.03 34.05
C VAL A 756 1.07 1.10 34.67
N SER A 757 1.53 1.36 35.91
CA SER A 757 2.64 0.64 36.53
C SER A 757 2.41 -0.86 36.77
N ASP A 758 1.15 -1.34 36.73
CA ASP A 758 0.79 -2.76 36.82
C ASP A 758 0.58 -3.44 35.44
N GLN A 759 0.58 -2.65 34.35
CA GLN A 759 0.39 -3.12 32.97
C GLN A 759 1.74 -3.48 32.35
N GLU A 760 1.92 -4.71 31.89
CA GLU A 760 3.14 -5.12 31.16
C GLU A 760 3.16 -4.61 29.71
N THR A 761 1.96 -4.39 29.16
CA THR A 761 1.68 -3.86 27.82
C THR A 761 0.69 -2.70 27.95
N LEU A 762 0.91 -1.63 27.20
CA LEU A 762 0.02 -0.50 27.02
C LEU A 762 -0.94 -0.79 25.85
N HIS A 763 -2.20 -0.42 25.99
CA HIS A 763 -3.28 -0.64 25.04
C HIS A 763 -3.71 0.70 24.44
N MET A 764 -3.02 1.14 23.38
CA MET A 764 -3.11 2.51 22.87
C MET A 764 -4.09 2.67 21.69
N VAL A 765 -4.76 3.83 21.62
CA VAL A 765 -5.90 4.11 20.72
C VAL A 765 -5.88 5.56 20.18
N ASP A 766 -6.80 5.90 19.27
CA ASP A 766 -6.89 7.24 18.65
C ASP A 766 -6.97 8.33 19.73
N GLY A 767 -6.19 9.41 19.54
CA GLY A 767 -6.12 10.52 20.49
C GLY A 767 -7.46 11.24 20.72
N GLY A 768 -8.43 11.05 19.82
CA GLY A 768 -9.73 11.71 19.84
C GLY A 768 -10.82 10.99 20.63
N GLU A 769 -10.66 9.72 21.00
CA GLU A 769 -11.74 8.89 21.55
C GLU A 769 -12.32 9.40 22.88
N SER A 770 -11.53 10.09 23.70
CA SER A 770 -12.03 10.76 24.91
C SER A 770 -12.92 12.00 24.61
N GLY A 771 -13.35 12.19 23.37
CA GLY A 771 -14.03 13.39 22.86
C GLY A 771 -13.12 14.61 22.66
N GLN A 772 -11.81 14.49 22.89
CA GLN A 772 -10.82 15.58 22.81
C GLN A 772 -10.18 15.65 21.40
N THR A 773 -10.98 15.67 20.34
CA THR A 773 -10.47 15.48 18.96
C THR A 773 -9.58 16.61 18.43
N SER A 774 -9.33 17.67 19.20
CA SER A 774 -8.28 18.67 18.96
C SER A 774 -7.19 18.58 20.06
N PRO A 775 -5.92 18.25 19.73
CA PRO A 775 -4.85 18.04 20.71
C PRO A 775 -4.29 19.36 21.29
N ILE A 776 -5.09 20.02 22.14
CA ILE A 776 -4.78 21.30 22.78
C ILE A 776 -3.84 21.14 23.98
N LEU A 777 -4.05 20.11 24.80
CA LEU A 777 -3.37 19.90 26.08
C LEU A 777 -1.82 19.96 25.99
N PRO A 778 -1.15 19.41 24.97
CA PRO A 778 0.30 19.52 24.77
C PRO A 778 0.87 20.95 24.76
N HIS A 779 0.08 21.96 24.36
CA HIS A 779 0.51 23.36 24.30
C HIS A 779 0.36 24.10 25.63
N LEU A 780 -0.49 23.59 26.54
CA LEU A 780 -0.74 24.17 27.86
C LEU A 780 0.41 23.93 28.86
N ILE A 781 1.36 23.07 28.49
CA ILE A 781 2.53 22.72 29.31
C ILE A 781 3.41 23.97 29.52
N PRO A 782 3.56 24.50 30.75
CA PRO A 782 4.24 25.78 30.98
C PRO A 782 5.68 25.84 30.47
N ALA A 783 6.36 24.68 30.39
CA ALA A 783 7.73 24.58 29.89
C ALA A 783 7.87 24.72 28.35
N ARG A 784 6.78 24.55 27.59
CA ARG A 784 6.73 24.89 26.15
C ARG A 784 6.45 26.37 25.91
N ASN A 785 5.78 27.02 26.86
CA ASN A 785 5.44 28.44 26.85
C ASN A 785 4.76 28.92 25.55
N VAL A 786 3.75 28.18 25.07
CA VAL A 786 2.90 28.59 23.94
C VAL A 786 1.95 29.69 24.39
N SER A 787 2.10 30.88 23.83
CA SER A 787 1.24 32.05 24.13
C SER A 787 -0.08 31.97 23.37
N LEU A 788 -0.04 31.62 22.09
CA LEU A 788 -1.22 31.49 21.24
C LEU A 788 -1.21 30.15 20.49
N LEU A 789 -2.34 29.47 20.47
CA LEU A 789 -2.57 28.23 19.74
C LEU A 789 -3.65 28.43 18.67
N ILE A 790 -3.29 28.22 17.41
CA ILE A 790 -4.27 28.07 16.32
C ILE A 790 -4.82 26.64 16.40
N VAL A 791 -6.13 26.50 16.63
CA VAL A 791 -6.84 25.21 16.66
C VAL A 791 -7.62 25.07 15.36
N ASN A 792 -7.06 24.33 14.39
CA ASN A 792 -7.82 23.92 13.22
C ASN A 792 -8.70 22.72 13.60
N ASP A 793 -9.98 23.00 13.75
CA ASP A 793 -11.00 22.01 14.09
C ASP A 793 -11.70 21.53 12.81
N ASN A 794 -11.72 20.22 12.63
CA ASN A 794 -12.34 19.52 11.51
C ASN A 794 -13.23 18.37 12.02
N ASN A 795 -13.67 18.42 13.29
CA ASN A 795 -14.60 17.43 13.82
C ASN A 795 -15.91 17.41 13.00
N GLY A 796 -16.55 16.24 12.94
CA GLY A 796 -17.87 16.09 12.33
C GLY A 796 -18.90 15.97 13.44
N ASP A 797 -19.26 17.09 14.07
CA ASP A 797 -20.16 17.07 15.23
C ASP A 797 -21.63 16.84 14.82
N ASP A 798 -22.00 17.08 13.56
CA ASP A 798 -23.36 16.85 13.06
C ASP A 798 -23.62 15.37 12.73
N ALA A 799 -24.73 14.83 13.25
CA ALA A 799 -25.19 13.47 12.98
C ALA A 799 -25.69 13.22 11.53
N SER A 800 -25.55 14.19 10.64
CA SER A 800 -25.94 14.11 9.23
C SER A 800 -24.96 14.87 8.36
N LEU A 801 -24.59 14.32 7.20
CA LEU A 801 -23.70 14.98 6.25
C LEU A 801 -24.42 16.12 5.50
N PRO A 802 -23.72 17.24 5.18
CA PRO A 802 -22.32 17.52 5.49
C PRO A 802 -22.14 17.89 6.98
N ALA A 803 -21.08 17.35 7.61
CA ALA A 803 -20.85 17.51 9.04
C ALA A 803 -19.66 18.42 9.35
N TYR A 804 -19.86 19.37 10.25
CA TYR A 804 -18.91 20.42 10.60
C TYR A 804 -18.65 20.49 12.12
N PRO A 805 -17.63 21.24 12.57
CA PRO A 805 -17.41 21.45 13.99
C PRO A 805 -18.41 22.45 14.56
N ASN A 806 -19.14 22.04 15.59
CA ASN A 806 -19.92 22.91 16.46
C ASN A 806 -19.12 23.32 17.73
N GLY A 807 -17.93 22.74 17.91
CA GLY A 807 -16.98 23.06 18.97
C GLY A 807 -17.14 22.22 20.24
N THR A 808 -17.83 21.08 20.14
CA THR A 808 -17.87 20.07 21.22
C THR A 808 -16.45 19.59 21.58
N ALA A 809 -15.58 19.39 20.58
CA ALA A 809 -14.20 18.95 20.79
C ALA A 809 -13.36 19.91 21.66
N ILE A 810 -13.38 21.22 21.36
CA ILE A 810 -12.63 22.23 22.14
C ILE A 810 -13.21 22.43 23.56
N TYR A 811 -14.53 22.26 23.74
CA TYR A 811 -15.15 22.26 25.05
C TYR A 811 -14.75 21.02 25.89
N ASN A 812 -14.72 19.84 25.29
CA ASN A 812 -14.22 18.62 25.94
C ASN A 812 -12.75 18.77 26.37
N SER A 813 -11.90 19.34 25.50
CA SER A 813 -10.50 19.66 25.84
C SER A 813 -10.39 20.63 27.03
N TYR A 814 -11.31 21.58 27.17
CA TYR A 814 -11.38 22.46 28.35
C TYR A 814 -11.76 21.70 29.63
N LEU A 815 -12.77 20.82 29.58
CA LEU A 815 -13.16 19.98 30.72
C LEU A 815 -12.01 19.06 31.18
N ALA A 816 -11.31 18.43 30.24
CA ALA A 816 -10.15 17.60 30.51
C ALA A 816 -8.98 18.43 31.08
N ALA A 817 -8.68 19.60 30.52
CA ALA A 817 -7.65 20.50 31.04
C ALA A 817 -7.96 21.02 32.46
N VAL A 818 -9.22 21.30 32.78
CA VAL A 818 -9.68 21.65 34.14
C VAL A 818 -9.49 20.46 35.10
N SER A 819 -9.85 19.25 34.69
CA SER A 819 -9.64 18.02 35.48
C SER A 819 -8.14 17.78 35.76
N ALA A 820 -7.29 17.91 34.75
CA ALA A 820 -5.83 17.83 34.82
C ALA A 820 -5.17 19.05 35.49
N ARG A 821 -5.93 20.09 35.87
CA ARG A 821 -5.47 21.34 36.49
C ARG A 821 -4.45 22.14 35.66
N LEU A 822 -4.56 22.07 34.33
CA LEU A 822 -3.73 22.81 33.39
C LEU A 822 -4.14 24.28 33.35
N THR A 823 -3.61 25.07 34.28
CA THR A 823 -4.02 26.47 34.55
C THR A 823 -3.84 27.44 33.38
N ARG A 824 -3.17 27.05 32.29
CA ARG A 824 -3.06 27.86 31.06
C ARG A 824 -4.26 27.70 30.11
N MET A 825 -5.23 26.83 30.40
CA MET A 825 -6.43 26.73 29.56
C MET A 825 -7.36 27.93 29.80
N PRO A 826 -7.74 28.72 28.77
CA PRO A 826 -8.77 29.73 28.91
C PRO A 826 -10.16 29.09 29.11
N VAL A 827 -11.11 29.87 29.61
CA VAL A 827 -12.50 29.42 29.75
C VAL A 827 -13.10 29.20 28.36
N VAL A 828 -13.51 27.95 28.08
CA VAL A 828 -14.32 27.60 26.90
C VAL A 828 -15.75 27.30 27.36
N PRO A 829 -16.77 28.01 26.86
CA PRO A 829 -18.18 27.75 27.14
C PRO A 829 -18.69 26.47 26.45
N SER A 830 -19.83 25.92 26.89
CA SER A 830 -20.50 24.83 26.14
C SER A 830 -20.97 25.33 24.76
N PRO A 831 -20.99 24.48 23.71
CA PRO A 831 -21.49 24.85 22.38
C PRO A 831 -22.85 25.56 22.40
N GLU A 832 -23.79 25.03 23.18
CA GLU A 832 -25.15 25.58 23.37
C GLU A 832 -25.13 27.06 23.85
N SER A 833 -24.13 27.43 24.65
CA SER A 833 -24.03 28.74 25.28
C SER A 833 -23.59 29.85 24.32
N TYR A 834 -22.83 29.52 23.27
CA TYR A 834 -22.35 30.50 22.28
C TYR A 834 -22.96 30.34 20.89
N LEU A 835 -23.38 29.15 20.45
CA LEU A 835 -24.08 28.97 19.17
C LEU A 835 -25.41 29.74 19.09
N ALA A 836 -25.96 30.18 20.23
CA ALA A 836 -27.08 31.12 20.29
C ALA A 836 -26.74 32.56 19.81
N ASN A 837 -25.45 32.95 19.81
CA ASN A 837 -24.97 34.31 19.52
C ASN A 837 -23.91 34.37 18.40
N TYR A 838 -23.28 33.25 18.04
CA TYR A 838 -22.17 33.18 17.09
C TYR A 838 -22.58 32.37 15.84
N THR A 839 -22.17 32.84 14.66
CA THR A 839 -22.44 32.15 13.39
C THR A 839 -21.58 30.89 13.27
N SER A 840 -22.17 29.75 12.87
CA SER A 840 -21.41 28.53 12.55
C SER A 840 -20.35 28.82 11.49
N GLY A 841 -19.16 28.23 11.62
CA GLY A 841 -18.02 28.52 10.74
C GLY A 841 -17.43 29.93 10.91
N LYS A 842 -17.67 30.62 12.02
CA LYS A 842 -16.92 31.84 12.39
C LYS A 842 -15.82 31.47 13.42
N PRO A 843 -14.55 31.86 13.18
CA PRO A 843 -13.50 31.71 14.19
C PRO A 843 -13.81 32.44 15.50
N ILE A 844 -13.29 31.94 16.61
CA ILE A 844 -13.46 32.54 17.94
C ILE A 844 -12.10 32.56 18.65
N PHE A 845 -11.79 33.66 19.33
CA PHE A 845 -10.63 33.78 20.20
C PHE A 845 -11.06 33.59 21.67
N PHE A 846 -10.47 32.62 22.38
CA PHE A 846 -10.69 32.40 23.81
C PHE A 846 -9.45 32.80 24.61
N GLY A 847 -9.61 33.53 25.71
CA GLY A 847 -8.49 33.99 26.55
C GLY A 847 -7.76 35.23 26.01
N CYS A 848 -8.47 36.15 25.38
CA CYS A 848 -7.94 37.45 24.97
C CYS A 848 -7.99 38.45 26.14
N ASN A 849 -6.98 39.31 26.28
CA ASN A 849 -6.71 40.19 27.42
C ASN A 849 -6.34 39.46 28.74
N ASP A 850 -6.01 38.16 28.69
CA ASP A 850 -5.53 37.38 29.84
C ASP A 850 -4.18 36.70 29.53
N PRO A 851 -3.04 37.31 29.93
CA PRO A 851 -1.71 36.76 29.66
C PRO A 851 -1.30 35.62 30.60
N SER A 852 -2.21 35.15 31.49
CA SER A 852 -1.96 33.97 32.33
C SER A 852 -2.34 32.65 31.64
N VAL A 853 -3.11 32.71 30.56
CA VAL A 853 -3.57 31.58 29.75
C VAL A 853 -2.92 31.57 28.36
N THR A 854 -3.09 30.46 27.64
CA THR A 854 -2.74 30.33 26.23
C THR A 854 -3.95 30.69 25.39
N THR A 855 -3.90 31.81 24.67
CA THR A 855 -5.01 32.28 23.83
C THR A 855 -5.31 31.25 22.72
N LEU A 856 -6.55 30.79 22.63
CA LEU A 856 -6.96 29.80 21.63
C LEU A 856 -7.66 30.51 20.46
N VAL A 857 -7.07 30.42 19.27
CA VAL A 857 -7.71 30.85 18.01
C VAL A 857 -8.36 29.63 17.39
N TRP A 858 -9.65 29.43 17.67
CA TRP A 858 -10.43 28.32 17.13
C TRP A 858 -10.87 28.63 15.70
N VAL A 859 -10.45 27.78 14.75
CA VAL A 859 -10.72 27.90 13.31
C VAL A 859 -11.46 26.64 12.85
N PRO A 860 -12.81 26.63 12.95
CA PRO A 860 -13.62 25.50 12.51
C PRO A 860 -13.71 25.42 10.98
N ASN A 861 -13.60 24.20 10.46
CA ASN A 861 -13.86 23.86 9.07
C ASN A 861 -15.32 24.21 8.67
N ARG A 862 -15.50 24.60 7.41
CA ARG A 862 -16.77 25.06 6.81
C ARG A 862 -16.68 24.99 5.28
N ALA A 863 -17.81 25.00 4.57
CA ALA A 863 -17.84 25.16 3.12
C ALA A 863 -17.64 26.62 2.70
N ASP A 864 -16.42 26.97 2.29
CA ASP A 864 -16.09 28.28 1.68
C ASP A 864 -15.97 28.18 0.16
N THR A 865 -15.26 27.16 -0.34
CA THR A 865 -15.08 26.90 -1.79
C THR A 865 -15.48 25.48 -2.20
N TYR A 866 -15.64 24.56 -1.24
CA TYR A 866 -16.07 23.19 -1.50
C TYR A 866 -16.78 22.62 -0.26
N GLU A 867 -17.68 21.66 -0.46
CA GLU A 867 -18.40 20.99 0.63
C GLU A 867 -17.47 20.03 1.38
N SER A 868 -16.75 20.56 2.37
CA SER A 868 -15.65 19.85 3.05
C SER A 868 -16.10 18.97 4.22
N GLY A 869 -17.35 19.04 4.65
CA GLY A 869 -17.96 18.21 5.70
C GLY A 869 -18.20 16.74 5.30
N ILE A 870 -17.23 16.12 4.62
CA ILE A 870 -17.30 14.73 4.15
C ILE A 870 -17.30 13.72 5.30
N ALA A 871 -17.80 12.51 5.04
CA ALA A 871 -17.82 11.43 6.02
C ALA A 871 -16.41 11.07 6.53
N THR A 872 -16.27 10.79 7.82
CA THR A 872 -14.99 10.39 8.43
C THR A 872 -14.48 9.07 7.82
N PHE A 873 -15.36 8.11 7.54
CA PHE A 873 -15.01 6.83 6.87
C PHE A 873 -14.83 6.94 5.34
N THR A 874 -14.51 8.12 4.80
CA THR A 874 -14.17 8.28 3.38
C THR A 874 -12.78 7.72 3.11
N MET A 875 -12.68 6.50 2.55
CA MET A 875 -11.39 5.81 2.32
C MET A 875 -10.72 6.11 0.97
N GLN A 876 -11.32 6.94 0.12
CA GLN A 876 -10.84 7.27 -1.23
C GLN A 876 -11.34 8.67 -1.63
N THR A 877 -10.50 9.49 -2.25
CA THR A 877 -10.90 10.79 -2.83
C THR A 877 -10.31 10.95 -4.23
N SER A 878 -11.12 11.37 -5.21
CA SER A 878 -10.61 11.60 -6.57
C SER A 878 -9.68 12.82 -6.60
N LYS A 879 -8.77 12.87 -7.58
CA LYS A 879 -7.78 13.97 -7.70
C LYS A 879 -8.40 15.38 -7.59
N THR A 880 -9.59 15.57 -8.18
CA THR A 880 -10.35 16.82 -8.12
C THR A 880 -10.90 17.11 -6.72
N VAL A 881 -11.45 16.11 -6.03
CA VAL A 881 -11.96 16.25 -4.66
C VAL A 881 -10.81 16.52 -3.68
N THR A 882 -9.69 15.81 -3.83
CA THR A 882 -8.46 16.04 -3.05
C THR A 882 -8.01 17.50 -3.13
N ALA A 883 -7.89 18.05 -4.35
CA ALA A 883 -7.50 19.43 -4.56
C ALA A 883 -8.54 20.45 -4.05
N ALA A 884 -9.84 20.15 -4.18
CA ALA A 884 -10.92 21.03 -3.73
C ALA A 884 -11.01 21.12 -2.19
N LEU A 885 -10.72 20.04 -1.46
CA LEU A 885 -10.67 20.02 0.00
C LEU A 885 -9.48 20.84 0.54
N ILE A 886 -8.31 20.75 -0.11
CA ILE A 886 -7.12 21.57 0.21
C ILE A 886 -7.41 23.05 -0.10
N ALA A 887 -7.98 23.37 -1.27
CA ALA A 887 -8.37 24.73 -1.61
C ALA A 887 -9.39 25.32 -0.62
N ASN A 888 -10.32 24.50 -0.13
CA ASN A 888 -11.28 24.92 0.90
C ASN A 888 -10.58 25.22 2.23
N GLY A 889 -9.72 24.33 2.74
CA GLY A 889 -8.96 24.60 3.96
C GLY A 889 -8.09 25.87 3.88
N ASN A 890 -7.57 26.17 2.69
CA ASN A 890 -6.83 27.41 2.42
C ASN A 890 -7.75 28.65 2.51
N SER A 891 -8.96 28.57 1.91
CA SER A 891 -9.96 29.64 2.04
C SER A 891 -10.46 29.82 3.48
N VAL A 892 -10.64 28.74 4.24
CA VAL A 892 -11.04 28.79 5.66
C VAL A 892 -10.00 29.53 6.51
N MET A 893 -8.71 29.21 6.34
CA MET A 893 -7.63 29.86 7.11
C MET A 893 -7.31 31.29 6.66
N SER A 894 -7.48 31.61 5.37
CA SER A 894 -7.26 32.98 4.86
C SER A 894 -8.52 33.86 4.89
N ARG A 895 -9.69 33.28 5.16
CA ARG A 895 -11.04 33.88 5.04
C ARG A 895 -11.22 34.57 3.69
N ASP A 896 -11.09 33.80 2.61
CA ASP A 896 -11.04 34.29 1.22
C ASP A 896 -10.04 35.44 1.01
N ASN A 897 -8.80 35.23 1.50
CA ASN A 897 -7.71 36.20 1.42
C ASN A 897 -8.01 37.58 2.08
N SER A 898 -8.84 37.61 3.12
CA SER A 898 -9.16 38.82 3.87
C SER A 898 -7.93 39.37 4.59
N LYS A 899 -7.69 40.68 4.44
CA LYS A 899 -6.62 41.40 5.15
C LYS A 899 -7.01 41.77 6.57
N GLU A 900 -8.28 42.06 6.75
CA GLU A 900 -8.93 42.35 8.02
C GLU A 900 -8.78 41.16 8.96
N TRP A 901 -8.94 39.93 8.45
CA TRP A 901 -8.66 38.71 9.20
C TRP A 901 -7.19 38.55 9.59
N ALA A 902 -6.25 38.79 8.67
CA ALA A 902 -4.82 38.75 8.99
C ALA A 902 -4.45 39.80 10.05
N GLN A 903 -4.97 41.02 9.95
CA GLN A 903 -4.82 42.05 10.98
C GLN A 903 -5.36 41.55 12.33
N CYS A 904 -6.56 40.96 12.36
CA CYS A 904 -7.13 40.42 13.60
C CYS A 904 -6.37 39.23 14.20
N LEU A 905 -5.71 38.40 13.37
CA LEU A 905 -4.76 37.39 13.86
C LEU A 905 -3.52 38.06 14.47
N GLY A 906 -2.96 39.09 13.83
CA GLY A 906 -1.87 39.90 14.39
C GLY A 906 -2.22 40.52 15.74
N CYS A 907 -3.42 41.09 15.86
CA CYS A 907 -3.96 41.62 17.11
C CYS A 907 -4.02 40.57 18.24
N ALA A 908 -4.51 39.36 17.95
CA ALA A 908 -4.54 38.26 18.91
C ALA A 908 -3.14 37.77 19.30
N ILE A 909 -2.19 37.82 18.35
CA ILE A 909 -0.77 37.51 18.60
C ILE A 909 -0.13 38.54 19.54
N LEU A 910 -0.34 39.84 19.31
CA LEU A 910 0.19 40.90 20.18
C LEU A 910 -0.37 40.79 21.62
N ASP A 911 -1.68 40.61 21.75
CA ASP A 911 -2.39 40.42 23.02
C ASP A 911 -1.85 39.20 23.81
N ALA A 912 -1.77 38.03 23.16
CA ALA A 912 -1.20 36.82 23.74
C ALA A 912 0.32 36.96 24.07
N GLY A 913 1.01 37.90 23.43
CA GLY A 913 2.39 38.28 23.71
C GLY A 913 2.56 39.26 24.86
N SER A 914 1.48 39.87 25.38
CA SER A 914 1.55 41.06 26.26
C SER A 914 2.30 42.25 25.64
N LEU A 915 2.22 42.40 24.32
CA LEU A 915 2.82 43.49 23.55
C LEU A 915 1.86 44.68 23.46
N ASP A 916 2.36 45.85 23.02
CA ASP A 916 1.50 47.02 22.83
C ASP A 916 0.54 46.80 21.64
N VAL A 917 -0.76 46.80 21.92
CA VAL A 917 -1.83 46.53 20.94
C VAL A 917 -2.46 47.86 20.45
N PRO A 918 -2.44 48.18 19.14
CA PRO A 918 -3.02 49.42 18.62
C PRO A 918 -4.55 49.51 18.72
N ASP A 919 -5.09 50.74 18.69
CA ASP A 919 -6.54 51.01 18.71
C ASP A 919 -7.30 50.31 17.56
N SER A 920 -6.65 50.06 16.42
CA SER A 920 -7.21 49.33 15.26
C SER A 920 -7.69 47.93 15.64
N CYS A 921 -7.02 47.27 16.58
CA CYS A 921 -7.34 45.93 17.06
C CYS A 921 -8.62 45.83 17.89
N MET A 922 -9.18 46.95 18.38
CA MET A 922 -10.41 46.90 19.18
C MET A 922 -11.59 46.31 18.41
N VAL A 923 -11.68 46.59 17.10
CA VAL A 923 -12.69 46.00 16.21
C VAL A 923 -12.53 44.47 16.11
N CYS A 924 -11.28 43.98 16.10
CA CYS A 924 -10.99 42.55 16.08
C CYS A 924 -11.40 41.84 17.37
N PHE A 925 -11.24 42.49 18.52
CA PHE A 925 -11.72 41.94 19.80
C PHE A 925 -13.23 42.14 20.02
N GLU A 926 -13.90 43.00 19.27
CA GLU A 926 -15.37 43.05 19.19
C GLU A 926 -15.94 41.97 18.27
N GLU A 927 -15.25 41.66 17.17
CA GLU A 927 -15.70 40.67 16.19
C GLU A 927 -15.38 39.22 16.59
N TYR A 928 -14.18 38.93 17.12
CA TYR A 928 -13.70 37.55 17.32
C TYR A 928 -13.49 37.10 18.78
N CYS A 929 -13.29 38.02 19.74
CA CYS A 929 -13.02 37.61 21.12
C CYS A 929 -14.29 37.15 21.85
N TYR A 930 -14.26 35.96 22.44
CA TYR A 930 -15.35 35.47 23.28
C TYR A 930 -15.46 36.29 24.58
N ARG A 931 -16.67 36.73 24.90
CA ARG A 931 -17.02 37.50 26.11
C ARG A 931 -18.11 36.76 26.89
N THR A 932 -17.88 36.58 28.19
CA THR A 932 -18.78 35.93 29.18
C THR A 932 -19.89 36.84 29.68
#